data_AF-A0AA41HHS3-F1
#
_entry.id   AF-A0AA41HHS3-F1
#
_cell.length_a   1.000
_cell.length_b   1.000
_cell.length_c   1.000
_cell.angle_alpha   90.00
_cell.angle_beta   90.00
_cell.angle_gamma   90.00
#
_symmetry.space_group_name_H-M   'P 1'
#
loop_
_entity.id
_entity.type
_entity.pdbx_description
1 polymer ?
#
loop_
_entity_poly.entity_id
_entity_poly.type
_entity_poly.pdbx_seq_one_letter_code
_entity_poly.pdbx_strand_id
1 'polypeptide(L)'
;MKPAYLLLLALATPLAHARDTSVSSPDGALVVSVSDDRANPTYRVTYRGVPVITPSHLGMVFKRGASFGEGYNITATASDKADTTWTQPWGERKMVRDQHNELRVDFARALDARSKFTVRFRVFNDGIGFRYEVPEQAGMPGEIEIVDEATEFQIPDADKTRAWWIPARAWRGLEYLYRSTLLKDAPHVETPFTLRLPSGVHLSIHEAALTDYASMTLNQQHDGVFKADLTPWYDGSRVKTRGAFKTPWRTVQVSPDAKGLLNSDLILNLNEPNKLGDVSWVKPGKYVGIWWAMQLWQKTWASGPKHGATTAETKRYMDFAAKYGFSGVLVEGWNVGWDGEWQDNGDRFSFTEPYPDFDMRQIAAYGKKLGVGLIGHHETSGAVSHYAGQMDGALDYYRDNNVTQVKTGYVTDNARIKRVDAEGITRYEWHDGQYMAGEYLHSVVAAAKRHISIDTHEPIKDTGLRRTYPNWLTREGARGQEYNAWGYPPNPPEHTALLPFTRMLSGPFDYTPGIFNLKPNGEQSENRVRSTLAKELSLYVVLYSPIQMAADLPENYEARRDAFQFIVDVPTDWEESRAIAGEVGQYVAIARQQREGRDWFLGALTNETARTLDLKLDFLAPGQRYQAEIYRDGPDAHWETNPYAIVIEKKAAQRDQTMKLWLAAGGGAAIRFKAID
;
A
#
# COMPACT_ATOMS: atom_id res chain seq x y z
N MET A 1 83.41 7.38 30.68
CA MET A 1 82.11 7.75 30.08
C MET A 1 81.82 6.80 28.94
N LYS A 2 80.78 5.97 29.02
CA LYS A 2 80.27 5.13 27.93
C LYS A 2 78.99 5.78 27.40
N PRO A 3 78.77 5.94 26.09
CA PRO A 3 77.50 6.42 25.57
C PRO A 3 76.50 5.27 25.53
N ALA A 4 75.33 5.47 26.15
CA ALA A 4 74.19 4.58 26.07
C ALA A 4 73.39 4.89 24.79
N TYR A 5 73.21 3.90 23.93
CA TYR A 5 72.28 3.99 22.80
C TYR A 5 70.88 3.63 23.29
N LEU A 6 69.97 4.62 23.29
CA LEU A 6 68.54 4.39 23.45
C LEU A 6 67.99 3.76 22.17
N LEU A 7 67.50 2.52 22.26
CA LEU A 7 66.76 1.85 21.20
C LEU A 7 65.30 2.30 21.27
N LEU A 8 64.86 3.15 20.34
CA LEU A 8 63.43 3.46 20.16
C LEU A 8 62.74 2.24 19.54
N LEU A 9 61.95 1.51 20.33
CA LEU A 9 60.95 0.58 19.80
C LEU A 9 59.81 1.42 19.20
N ALA A 10 59.74 1.48 17.88
CA ALA A 10 58.55 1.95 17.18
C ALA A 10 57.45 0.89 17.33
N LEU A 11 56.47 1.15 18.20
CA LEU A 11 55.21 0.41 18.24
C LEU A 11 54.47 0.70 16.93
N ALA A 12 54.61 -0.21 15.95
CA ALA A 12 53.73 -0.24 14.79
C ALA A 12 52.37 -0.76 15.25
N THR A 13 51.46 0.14 15.61
CA THR A 13 50.04 -0.20 15.74
C THR A 13 49.54 -0.62 14.36
N PRO A 14 48.87 -1.78 14.21
CA PRO A 14 48.26 -2.13 12.94
C PRO A 14 47.17 -1.09 12.65
N LEU A 15 47.35 -0.31 11.60
CA LEU A 15 46.27 0.45 10.97
C LEU A 15 45.22 -0.56 10.54
N ALA A 16 44.12 -0.65 11.28
CA ALA A 16 42.98 -1.45 10.88
C ALA A 16 42.43 -0.85 9.58
N HIS A 17 42.70 -1.51 8.44
CA HIS A 17 42.11 -1.14 7.16
C HIS A 17 40.63 -1.54 7.15
N ALA A 18 39.77 -0.61 6.73
CA ALA A 18 38.36 -0.87 6.49
C ALA A 18 38.19 -2.06 5.52
N ARG A 19 37.25 -2.95 5.81
CA ARG A 19 36.79 -3.98 4.89
C ARG A 19 35.62 -3.43 4.09
N ASP A 20 35.77 -3.44 2.77
CA ASP A 20 34.70 -3.11 1.83
C ASP A 20 34.27 -4.35 1.08
N THR A 21 32.96 -4.52 0.91
CA THR A 21 32.36 -5.58 0.08
C THR A 21 31.21 -5.00 -0.75
N SER A 22 30.88 -5.63 -1.88
CA SER A 22 29.84 -5.13 -2.77
C SER A 22 29.12 -6.24 -3.51
N VAL A 23 27.93 -5.90 -4.01
CA VAL A 23 27.12 -6.73 -4.89
C VAL A 23 26.40 -5.84 -5.90
N SER A 24 26.32 -6.29 -7.14
CA SER A 24 25.60 -5.61 -8.21
C SER A 24 24.28 -6.31 -8.51
N SER A 25 23.31 -5.58 -9.04
CA SER A 25 22.11 -6.11 -9.70
C SER A 25 22.47 -7.04 -10.86
N PRO A 26 21.54 -7.93 -11.29
CA PRO A 26 21.74 -8.80 -12.46
C PRO A 26 22.18 -8.08 -13.74
N ASP A 27 21.69 -6.85 -14.00
CA ASP A 27 22.10 -6.04 -15.15
C ASP A 27 23.31 -5.12 -14.89
N GLY A 28 23.82 -5.12 -13.65
CA GLY A 28 24.96 -4.32 -13.20
C GLY A 28 24.67 -2.82 -13.00
N ALA A 29 23.43 -2.35 -13.20
CA ALA A 29 23.11 -0.94 -13.08
C ALA A 29 23.10 -0.45 -11.63
N LEU A 30 22.52 -1.22 -10.71
CA LEU A 30 22.60 -0.98 -9.26
C LEU A 30 23.79 -1.68 -8.64
N VAL A 31 24.51 -0.98 -7.75
CA VAL A 31 25.61 -1.54 -6.94
C VAL A 31 25.44 -1.12 -5.50
N VAL A 32 25.39 -2.09 -4.59
CA VAL A 32 25.46 -1.87 -3.13
C VAL A 32 26.90 -2.10 -2.68
N SER A 33 27.45 -1.16 -1.90
CA SER A 33 28.72 -1.36 -1.19
C SER A 33 28.49 -1.25 0.31
N VAL A 34 29.11 -2.14 1.08
CA VAL A 34 29.04 -2.19 2.56
C VAL A 34 30.46 -2.05 3.11
N SER A 35 30.61 -1.23 4.15
CA SER A 35 31.90 -0.93 4.79
C SER A 35 31.78 -1.00 6.31
N ASP A 36 32.89 -1.27 6.98
CA ASP A 36 33.06 -1.11 8.44
C ASP A 36 34.08 -0.03 8.81
N ASP A 37 34.28 1.00 7.96
CA ASP A 37 35.23 2.08 8.23
C ASP A 37 35.11 2.60 9.67
N ARG A 38 36.27 2.66 10.36
CA ARG A 38 36.39 3.02 11.78
C ARG A 38 35.46 2.22 12.71
N ALA A 39 35.28 0.93 12.42
CA ALA A 39 34.40 0.02 13.13
C ALA A 39 32.94 0.48 13.17
N ASN A 40 32.45 1.10 12.08
CA ASN A 40 31.09 1.58 11.97
C ASN A 40 30.42 1.04 10.70
N PRO A 41 29.47 0.10 10.82
CA PRO A 41 28.74 -0.46 9.69
C PRO A 41 28.00 0.61 8.89
N THR A 42 28.32 0.71 7.60
CA THR A 42 27.66 1.60 6.66
C THR A 42 27.40 0.92 5.32
N TYR A 43 26.43 1.43 4.57
CA TYR A 43 26.21 1.04 3.18
C TYR A 43 26.02 2.25 2.27
N ARG A 44 26.25 2.07 0.97
CA ARG A 44 25.94 3.04 -0.08
C ARG A 44 25.40 2.34 -1.32
N VAL A 45 24.68 3.07 -2.15
CA VAL A 45 24.06 2.56 -3.38
C VAL A 45 24.34 3.50 -4.54
N THR A 46 24.79 2.95 -5.67
CA THR A 46 24.90 3.69 -6.94
C THR A 46 23.97 3.09 -7.98
N TYR A 47 23.46 3.94 -8.87
CA TYR A 47 22.72 3.56 -10.07
C TYR A 47 23.43 4.11 -11.30
N ARG A 48 23.96 3.22 -12.15
CA ARG A 48 24.78 3.54 -13.32
C ARG A 48 25.96 4.47 -12.98
N GLY A 49 26.58 4.20 -11.83
CA GLY A 49 27.70 4.99 -11.30
C GLY A 49 27.32 6.29 -10.59
N VAL A 50 26.05 6.71 -10.63
CA VAL A 50 25.56 7.89 -9.90
C VAL A 50 25.14 7.49 -8.49
N PRO A 51 25.63 8.14 -7.42
CA PRO A 51 25.16 7.90 -6.07
C PRO A 51 23.65 8.17 -5.94
N VAL A 52 22.91 7.21 -5.40
CA VAL A 52 21.49 7.37 -5.02
C VAL A 52 21.29 7.26 -3.51
N ILE A 53 22.17 6.53 -2.83
CA ILE A 53 22.34 6.54 -1.37
C ILE A 53 23.83 6.72 -1.08
N THR A 54 24.21 7.76 -0.34
CA THR A 54 25.60 7.96 0.12
C THR A 54 25.83 7.18 1.43
N PRO A 55 27.07 7.08 1.96
CA PRO A 55 27.34 6.26 3.14
C PRO A 55 26.34 6.51 4.28
N SER A 56 25.55 5.47 4.60
CA SER A 56 24.43 5.52 5.55
C SER A 56 24.63 4.48 6.63
N HIS A 57 24.37 4.82 7.89
CA HIS A 57 24.58 3.93 9.03
C HIS A 57 23.62 2.73 9.08
N LEU A 58 24.12 1.65 9.68
CA LEU A 58 23.38 0.44 10.02
C LEU A 58 23.55 0.15 11.52
N GLY A 59 22.48 -0.20 12.21
CA GLY A 59 22.55 -0.53 13.64
C GLY A 59 21.20 -0.54 14.34
N MET A 60 21.24 -0.83 15.63
CA MET A 60 20.05 -0.99 16.47
C MET A 60 20.39 -0.72 17.93
N VAL A 61 19.50 -0.05 18.65
CA VAL A 61 19.66 0.27 20.07
C VAL A 61 18.66 -0.54 20.88
N PHE A 62 19.16 -1.21 21.91
CA PHE A 62 18.36 -2.00 22.83
C PHE A 62 18.21 -1.27 24.16
N LYS A 63 17.06 -1.46 24.82
CA LYS A 63 16.79 -0.90 26.15
C LYS A 63 17.81 -1.37 27.19
N ARG A 64 18.30 -2.61 27.02
CA ARG A 64 19.32 -3.23 27.86
C ARG A 64 20.31 -3.97 26.96
N GLY A 65 21.59 -3.95 27.35
CA GLY A 65 22.67 -4.57 26.57
C GLY A 65 23.40 -3.58 25.67
N ALA A 66 24.31 -4.10 24.85
CA ALA A 66 25.08 -3.28 23.92
C ALA A 66 24.32 -3.09 22.60
N SER A 67 24.33 -1.87 22.07
CA SER A 67 23.79 -1.57 20.74
C SER A 67 24.58 -2.26 19.62
N PHE A 68 23.93 -2.41 18.47
CA PHE A 68 24.55 -2.74 17.19
C PHE A 68 24.88 -1.45 16.43
N GLY A 69 26.06 -1.38 15.81
CA GLY A 69 26.55 -0.18 15.12
C GLY A 69 28.02 0.06 15.40
N GLU A 70 28.37 1.18 16.02
CA GLU A 70 29.74 1.54 16.37
C GLU A 70 30.46 0.44 17.18
N GLY A 71 31.72 0.17 16.82
CA GLY A 71 32.55 -0.89 17.39
C GLY A 71 32.38 -2.27 16.74
N TYR A 72 31.70 -2.38 15.59
CA TYR A 72 31.51 -3.63 14.86
C TYR A 72 32.33 -3.66 13.57
N ASN A 73 32.93 -4.83 13.28
CA ASN A 73 33.69 -5.09 12.07
C ASN A 73 33.03 -6.21 11.25
N ILE A 74 33.23 -6.18 9.93
CA ILE A 74 32.87 -7.26 9.03
C ILE A 74 33.77 -8.46 9.34
N THR A 75 33.16 -9.57 9.71
CA THR A 75 33.85 -10.83 10.03
C THR A 75 33.79 -11.84 8.89
N ALA A 76 32.67 -11.89 8.17
CA ALA A 76 32.46 -12.76 7.04
C ALA A 76 31.49 -12.14 6.02
N THR A 77 31.61 -12.56 4.77
CA THR A 77 30.66 -12.23 3.70
C THR A 77 30.34 -13.49 2.90
N ALA A 78 29.13 -13.55 2.34
CA ALA A 78 28.74 -14.58 1.39
C ALA A 78 27.83 -13.99 0.31
N SER A 79 27.91 -14.52 -0.90
CA SER A 79 27.09 -14.08 -2.03
C SER A 79 26.25 -15.23 -2.55
N ASP A 80 25.05 -14.91 -3.03
CA ASP A 80 24.14 -15.85 -3.68
C ASP A 80 23.39 -15.15 -4.81
N LYS A 81 22.55 -15.88 -5.55
CA LYS A 81 21.66 -15.33 -6.57
C LYS A 81 20.42 -16.19 -6.75
N ALA A 82 19.32 -15.57 -7.14
CA ALA A 82 18.10 -16.26 -7.55
C ALA A 82 17.63 -15.74 -8.91
N ASP A 83 17.04 -16.64 -9.69
CA ASP A 83 16.27 -16.32 -10.90
C ASP A 83 15.14 -17.34 -10.99
N THR A 84 14.03 -17.01 -10.35
CA THR A 84 12.86 -17.89 -10.27
C THR A 84 11.61 -17.14 -10.71
N THR A 85 10.53 -17.86 -10.91
CA THR A 85 9.23 -17.25 -11.21
C THR A 85 8.17 -17.98 -10.41
N TRP A 86 7.23 -17.21 -9.84
CA TRP A 86 6.11 -17.73 -9.08
C TRP A 86 4.80 -17.15 -9.58
N THR A 87 3.68 -17.80 -9.27
CA THR A 87 2.35 -17.42 -9.73
C THR A 87 1.56 -16.80 -8.61
N GLN A 88 0.97 -15.62 -8.84
CA GLN A 88 -0.01 -15.04 -7.93
C GLN A 88 -1.37 -15.73 -8.10
N PRO A 89 -2.10 -16.03 -7.01
CA PRO A 89 -3.48 -16.53 -7.11
C PRO A 89 -4.45 -15.49 -7.68
N TRP A 90 -4.15 -14.21 -7.44
CA TRP A 90 -4.78 -13.02 -7.98
C TRP A 90 -3.76 -11.89 -7.90
N GLY A 91 -3.87 -10.86 -8.73
CA GLY A 91 -2.80 -9.87 -8.82
C GLY A 91 -2.93 -8.91 -9.99
N GLU A 92 -2.07 -7.90 -9.95
CA GLU A 92 -1.78 -7.03 -11.09
C GLU A 92 -1.06 -7.78 -12.24
N ARG A 93 -0.50 -8.96 -11.96
CA ARG A 93 0.11 -9.86 -12.96
C ARG A 93 0.07 -11.30 -12.49
N LYS A 94 0.03 -12.26 -13.42
CA LYS A 94 0.01 -13.71 -13.09
C LYS A 94 1.35 -14.20 -12.59
N MET A 95 2.37 -13.96 -13.40
CA MET A 95 3.71 -14.48 -13.21
C MET A 95 4.59 -13.35 -12.69
N VAL A 96 5.23 -13.59 -11.54
CA VAL A 96 6.18 -12.65 -10.93
C VAL A 96 7.55 -13.29 -10.97
N ARG A 97 8.52 -12.59 -11.57
CA ARG A 97 9.92 -13.03 -11.62
C ARG A 97 10.67 -12.49 -10.42
N ASP A 98 11.37 -13.36 -9.71
CA ASP A 98 12.29 -13.02 -8.64
C ASP A 98 13.72 -13.25 -9.15
N GLN A 99 14.33 -12.17 -9.68
CA GLN A 99 15.70 -12.18 -10.17
C GLN A 99 16.54 -11.17 -9.39
N HIS A 100 17.43 -11.65 -8.53
CA HIS A 100 18.31 -10.82 -7.71
C HIS A 100 19.67 -11.49 -7.47
N ASN A 101 20.67 -10.66 -7.20
CA ASN A 101 21.88 -11.10 -6.52
C ASN A 101 21.76 -10.78 -5.03
N GLU A 102 22.39 -11.59 -4.18
CA GLU A 102 22.31 -11.48 -2.73
C GLU A 102 23.71 -11.32 -2.12
N LEU A 103 23.81 -10.50 -1.06
CA LEU A 103 24.99 -10.35 -0.23
C LEU A 103 24.61 -10.46 1.25
N ARG A 104 25.21 -11.43 1.92
CA ARG A 104 25.20 -11.59 3.37
C ARG A 104 26.47 -10.97 3.93
N VAL A 105 26.34 -10.07 4.90
CA VAL A 105 27.47 -9.46 5.63
C VAL A 105 27.30 -9.72 7.12
N ASP A 106 28.27 -10.41 7.72
CA ASP A 106 28.26 -10.78 9.13
C ASP A 106 29.17 -9.83 9.93
N PHE A 107 28.58 -9.14 10.90
CA PHE A 107 29.27 -8.21 11.78
C PHE A 107 29.43 -8.82 13.18
N ALA A 108 30.59 -8.56 13.80
CA ALA A 108 30.78 -8.85 15.22
C ALA A 108 31.46 -7.67 15.91
N ARG A 109 31.17 -7.50 17.20
CA ARG A 109 31.76 -6.42 18.00
C ARG A 109 33.26 -6.69 18.19
N ALA A 110 34.10 -5.70 17.92
CA ALA A 110 35.55 -5.81 17.99
C ALA A 110 36.06 -6.28 19.37
N LEU A 111 35.38 -5.84 20.44
CA LEU A 111 35.73 -6.16 21.83
C LEU A 111 34.99 -7.38 22.40
N ASP A 112 33.96 -7.89 21.72
CA ASP A 112 33.23 -9.09 22.13
C ASP A 112 32.63 -9.80 20.91
N ALA A 113 33.38 -10.73 20.33
CA ALA A 113 32.97 -11.46 19.13
C ALA A 113 31.71 -12.34 19.31
N ARG A 114 31.19 -12.47 20.54
CA ARG A 114 29.91 -13.15 20.79
C ARG A 114 28.71 -12.28 20.40
N SER A 115 28.88 -10.96 20.42
CA SER A 115 27.87 -9.98 20.00
C SER A 115 27.96 -9.79 18.49
N LYS A 116 26.94 -10.28 17.77
CA LYS A 116 26.95 -10.42 16.31
C LYS A 116 25.59 -10.15 15.70
N PHE A 117 25.58 -9.63 14.49
CA PHE A 117 24.39 -9.53 13.65
C PHE A 117 24.78 -9.66 12.19
N THR A 118 23.81 -10.02 11.36
CA THR A 118 23.97 -10.10 9.91
C THR A 118 23.11 -9.02 9.27
N VAL A 119 23.60 -8.41 8.18
CA VAL A 119 22.74 -7.68 7.23
C VAL A 119 22.72 -8.43 5.92
N ARG A 120 21.52 -8.75 5.43
CA ARG A 120 21.30 -9.42 4.15
C ARG A 120 20.75 -8.42 3.16
N PHE A 121 21.41 -8.26 2.01
CA PHE A 121 21.00 -7.42 0.89
C PHE A 121 20.56 -8.28 -0.28
N ARG A 122 19.44 -7.95 -0.91
CA ARG A 122 19.02 -8.44 -2.23
C ARG A 122 18.99 -7.26 -3.19
N VAL A 123 19.63 -7.42 -4.35
CA VAL A 123 19.79 -6.38 -5.36
C VAL A 123 19.16 -6.85 -6.66
N PHE A 124 18.06 -6.19 -7.01
CA PHE A 124 17.27 -6.38 -8.22
C PHE A 124 17.67 -5.30 -9.25
N ASN A 125 17.21 -5.41 -10.48
CA ASN A 125 17.49 -4.37 -11.50
C ASN A 125 16.73 -3.05 -11.20
N ASP A 126 15.64 -3.12 -10.44
CA ASP A 126 14.70 -2.04 -10.15
C ASP A 126 14.72 -1.59 -8.68
N GLY A 127 15.64 -2.12 -7.87
CA GLY A 127 15.80 -1.70 -6.48
C GLY A 127 16.60 -2.64 -5.60
N ILE A 128 16.66 -2.30 -4.32
CA ILE A 128 17.31 -3.11 -3.29
C ILE A 128 16.36 -3.38 -2.13
N GLY A 129 16.56 -4.51 -1.47
CA GLY A 129 15.98 -4.82 -0.16
C GLY A 129 17.09 -5.24 0.81
N PHE A 130 17.07 -4.76 2.04
CA PHE A 130 17.96 -5.27 3.09
C PHE A 130 17.28 -5.47 4.43
N ARG A 131 17.75 -6.41 5.24
CA ARG A 131 17.24 -6.65 6.60
C ARG A 131 18.34 -7.10 7.55
N TYR A 132 18.12 -6.88 8.84
CA TYR A 132 18.96 -7.45 9.88
C TYR A 132 18.49 -8.88 10.20
N GLU A 133 19.44 -9.79 10.41
CA GLU A 133 19.21 -11.13 10.94
C GLU A 133 20.06 -11.28 12.20
N VAL A 134 19.40 -11.33 13.36
CA VAL A 134 20.06 -11.38 14.66
C VAL A 134 19.95 -12.82 15.17
N PRO A 135 21.06 -13.57 15.23
CA PRO A 135 21.03 -14.95 15.72
C PRO A 135 20.87 -14.97 17.24
N GLU A 136 20.50 -16.13 17.76
CA GLU A 136 20.59 -16.40 19.19
C GLU A 136 22.05 -16.30 19.65
N GLN A 137 22.27 -15.57 20.75
CA GLN A 137 23.61 -15.24 21.23
C GLN A 137 23.65 -14.88 22.72
N ALA A 138 24.80 -15.11 23.34
CA ALA A 138 25.05 -14.72 24.73
C ALA A 138 24.98 -13.19 24.90
N GLY A 139 24.43 -12.72 26.01
CA GLY A 139 24.21 -11.28 26.25
C GLY A 139 22.86 -10.74 25.76
N MET A 140 22.09 -11.55 25.01
CA MET A 140 20.68 -11.31 24.69
C MET A 140 19.75 -12.47 25.13
N PRO A 141 19.83 -12.96 26.39
CA PRO A 141 18.90 -14.00 26.85
C PRO A 141 17.54 -13.41 27.20
N GLY A 142 16.45 -14.06 26.76
CA GLY A 142 15.09 -13.67 27.15
C GLY A 142 14.50 -12.57 26.30
N GLU A 143 13.72 -11.68 26.91
CA GLU A 143 13.02 -10.56 26.26
C GLU A 143 13.99 -9.47 25.82
N ILE A 144 13.84 -9.04 24.57
CA ILE A 144 14.63 -8.00 23.92
C ILE A 144 13.70 -6.85 23.58
N GLU A 145 14.02 -5.66 24.09
CA GLU A 145 13.29 -4.43 23.77
C GLU A 145 14.19 -3.53 22.92
N ILE A 146 13.83 -3.35 21.66
CA ILE A 146 14.46 -2.39 20.75
C ILE A 146 13.85 -1.02 21.02
N VAL A 147 14.69 -0.01 21.22
CA VAL A 147 14.25 1.37 21.50
C VAL A 147 14.54 2.32 20.34
N ASP A 148 15.40 1.91 19.41
CA ASP A 148 15.76 2.69 18.23
C ASP A 148 16.39 1.80 17.15
N GLU A 149 16.23 2.18 15.88
CA GLU A 149 16.90 1.54 14.75
C GLU A 149 17.78 2.58 14.06
N ALA A 150 19.09 2.33 14.00
CA ALA A 150 20.08 3.29 13.48
C ALA A 150 20.21 3.27 11.95
N THR A 151 19.27 2.61 11.25
CA THR A 151 19.24 2.53 9.79
C THR A 151 19.05 3.91 9.18
N GLU A 152 19.92 4.29 8.27
CA GLU A 152 19.83 5.55 7.54
C GLU A 152 19.63 5.37 6.03
N PHE A 153 19.12 6.42 5.41
CA PHE A 153 19.03 6.63 3.98
C PHE A 153 19.51 8.06 3.71
N GLN A 154 20.80 8.21 3.39
CA GLN A 154 21.36 9.50 3.01
C GLN A 154 21.22 9.73 1.52
N ILE A 155 20.35 10.66 1.14
CA ILE A 155 20.07 11.05 -0.23
C ILE A 155 20.92 12.28 -0.60
N PRO A 156 21.62 12.25 -1.75
CA PRO A 156 22.42 13.39 -2.20
C PRO A 156 21.55 14.58 -2.64
N ASP A 157 22.16 15.78 -2.68
CA ASP A 157 21.58 17.00 -3.25
C ASP A 157 20.17 17.34 -2.70
N ALA A 158 19.99 17.28 -1.38
CA ALA A 158 18.69 17.49 -0.73
C ALA A 158 18.04 18.85 -1.03
N ASP A 159 18.83 19.87 -1.36
CA ASP A 159 18.39 21.20 -1.77
C ASP A 159 17.86 21.27 -3.21
N LYS A 160 18.03 20.20 -3.99
CA LYS A 160 17.61 20.10 -5.40
C LYS A 160 16.69 18.92 -5.68
N THR A 161 16.75 17.88 -4.86
CA THR A 161 15.89 16.69 -4.93
C THR A 161 14.44 17.05 -4.62
N ARG A 162 13.49 16.61 -5.45
CA ARG A 162 12.05 16.75 -5.22
C ARG A 162 11.53 15.55 -4.44
N ALA A 163 10.56 15.81 -3.55
CA ALA A 163 9.94 14.80 -2.70
C ALA A 163 8.42 14.94 -2.71
N TRP A 164 7.72 13.79 -2.74
CA TRP A 164 6.28 13.69 -2.59
C TRP A 164 5.95 12.83 -1.37
N TRP A 165 5.31 13.42 -0.36
CA TRP A 165 5.21 12.81 0.97
C TRP A 165 3.97 13.22 1.75
N ILE A 166 3.58 12.38 2.70
CA ILE A 166 2.64 12.72 3.78
C ILE A 166 3.37 12.73 5.13
N PRO A 167 2.95 13.58 6.09
CA PRO A 167 3.59 13.63 7.39
C PRO A 167 3.39 12.33 8.16
N ALA A 168 4.45 11.85 8.80
CA ALA A 168 4.34 10.77 9.78
C ALA A 168 3.84 11.28 11.13
N ARG A 169 3.32 10.36 11.96
CA ARG A 169 2.80 10.64 13.32
C ARG A 169 1.66 11.65 13.38
N ALA A 170 1.09 11.95 12.22
CA ALA A 170 0.01 12.90 12.12
C ALA A 170 -1.29 12.29 12.65
N TRP A 171 -2.20 13.15 13.11
CA TRP A 171 -3.37 12.74 13.89
C TRP A 171 -4.38 11.88 13.12
N ARG A 172 -4.47 12.01 11.79
CA ARG A 172 -5.30 11.14 10.92
C ARG A 172 -4.55 9.93 10.34
N GLY A 173 -3.45 9.51 10.96
CA GLY A 173 -2.63 8.42 10.42
C GLY A 173 -2.17 8.70 8.99
N LEU A 174 -2.54 7.82 8.05
CA LEU A 174 -2.11 7.87 6.64
C LEU A 174 -2.97 8.80 5.76
N GLU A 175 -4.03 9.39 6.31
CA GLU A 175 -5.05 10.09 5.52
C GLU A 175 -4.77 11.58 5.30
N TYR A 176 -3.62 11.86 4.69
CA TYR A 176 -3.22 13.22 4.32
C TYR A 176 -3.09 13.39 2.82
N LEU A 177 -3.25 14.64 2.36
CA LEU A 177 -2.84 15.04 1.03
C LEU A 177 -1.32 15.04 0.95
N TYR A 178 -0.78 14.52 -0.15
CA TYR A 178 0.65 14.56 -0.40
C TYR A 178 1.13 16.00 -0.60
N ARG A 179 2.31 16.29 -0.07
CA ARG A 179 3.05 17.54 -0.27
C ARG A 179 4.09 17.32 -1.35
N SER A 180 4.28 18.31 -2.21
CA SER A 180 5.37 18.36 -3.19
C SER A 180 6.36 19.44 -2.79
N THR A 181 7.54 19.06 -2.30
CA THR A 181 8.55 19.98 -1.76
C THR A 181 9.96 19.66 -2.25
N LEU A 182 10.95 20.44 -1.82
CA LEU A 182 12.33 19.97 -1.80
C LEU A 182 12.49 18.91 -0.69
N LEU A 183 13.48 18.04 -0.85
CA LEU A 183 13.75 16.96 0.11
C LEU A 183 14.05 17.48 1.52
N LYS A 184 14.84 18.55 1.62
CA LYS A 184 15.18 19.19 2.91
C LYS A 184 13.96 19.69 3.69
N ASP A 185 12.83 19.91 3.02
CA ASP A 185 11.59 20.42 3.62
C ASP A 185 10.64 19.28 4.05
N ALA A 186 11.11 18.03 4.05
CA ALA A 186 10.37 16.82 4.43
C ALA A 186 10.86 16.25 5.79
N PRO A 187 10.49 16.85 6.93
CA PRO A 187 11.13 16.56 8.22
C PRO A 187 10.83 15.17 8.77
N HIS A 188 9.59 14.70 8.69
CA HIS A 188 9.19 13.38 9.21
C HIS A 188 8.06 12.84 8.36
N VAL A 189 8.31 11.73 7.65
CA VAL A 189 7.46 11.26 6.56
C VAL A 189 7.09 9.79 6.69
N GLU A 190 5.91 9.45 6.19
CA GLU A 190 5.50 8.07 5.96
C GLU A 190 6.17 7.48 4.72
N THR A 191 6.07 6.16 4.58
CA THR A 191 6.49 5.42 3.38
C THR A 191 5.29 4.75 2.71
N PRO A 192 5.26 4.55 1.37
CA PRO A 192 6.34 4.77 0.41
C PRO A 192 6.70 6.25 0.20
N PHE A 193 7.97 6.59 0.37
CA PHE A 193 8.49 7.95 0.27
C PHE A 193 9.20 8.14 -1.07
N THR A 194 8.58 8.90 -1.97
CA THR A 194 9.01 8.97 -3.37
C THR A 194 9.73 10.26 -3.69
N LEU A 195 10.84 10.13 -4.43
CA LEU A 195 11.80 11.19 -4.71
C LEU A 195 12.15 11.25 -6.19
N ARG A 196 12.58 12.43 -6.66
CA ARG A 196 13.23 12.62 -7.94
C ARG A 196 14.53 13.42 -7.76
N LEU A 197 15.65 12.77 -8.05
CA LEU A 197 16.98 13.37 -8.01
C LEU A 197 17.17 14.39 -9.16
N PRO A 198 18.15 15.32 -9.06
CA PRO A 198 18.47 16.25 -10.15
C PRO A 198 18.84 15.56 -11.46
N SER A 199 19.37 14.33 -11.39
CA SER A 199 19.67 13.49 -12.56
C SER A 199 18.42 13.00 -13.31
N GLY A 200 17.23 13.15 -12.74
CA GLY A 200 15.97 12.59 -13.24
C GLY A 200 15.66 11.18 -12.72
N VAL A 201 16.60 10.54 -12.03
CA VAL A 201 16.38 9.23 -11.38
C VAL A 201 15.30 9.37 -10.31
N HIS A 202 14.36 8.44 -10.32
CA HIS A 202 13.31 8.33 -9.33
C HIS A 202 13.65 7.25 -8.31
N LEU A 203 13.32 7.52 -7.04
CA LEU A 203 13.52 6.61 -5.93
C LEU A 203 12.23 6.46 -5.14
N SER A 204 11.99 5.32 -4.51
CA SER A 204 11.00 5.20 -3.44
C SER A 204 11.52 4.36 -2.28
N ILE A 205 11.48 4.91 -1.06
CA ILE A 205 11.89 4.23 0.16
C ILE A 205 10.67 3.65 0.86
N HIS A 206 10.73 2.37 1.21
CA HIS A 206 9.63 1.65 1.85
C HIS A 206 10.15 0.45 2.66
N GLU A 207 9.26 -0.45 3.06
CA GLU A 207 9.60 -1.72 3.70
C GLU A 207 8.72 -2.87 3.20
N ALA A 208 9.19 -4.10 3.38
CA ALA A 208 8.47 -5.31 2.97
C ALA A 208 8.47 -6.38 4.08
N ALA A 209 7.41 -7.18 4.13
CA ALA A 209 7.20 -8.25 5.11
C ALA A 209 7.20 -7.76 6.57
N LEU A 210 6.38 -6.74 6.88
CA LEU A 210 6.21 -6.23 8.24
C LEU A 210 5.42 -7.21 9.10
N THR A 211 6.13 -8.10 9.81
CA THR A 211 5.55 -9.07 10.75
C THR A 211 6.30 -9.03 12.07
N ASP A 212 5.58 -9.03 13.19
CA ASP A 212 6.15 -9.01 14.55
C ASP A 212 7.22 -7.92 14.75
N TYR A 213 6.98 -6.75 14.17
CA TYR A 213 7.86 -5.59 14.23
C TYR A 213 7.04 -4.31 14.08
N ALA A 214 7.60 -3.16 14.43
CA ALA A 214 6.94 -1.87 14.27
C ALA A 214 7.16 -1.29 12.86
N SER A 215 6.16 -0.58 12.34
CA SER A 215 6.28 0.18 11.09
C SER A 215 7.42 1.19 11.16
N MET A 216 8.14 1.34 10.04
CA MET A 216 9.17 2.34 9.84
C MET A 216 8.60 3.62 9.22
N THR A 217 8.66 4.72 9.94
CA THR A 217 8.59 6.08 9.38
C THR A 217 10.01 6.60 9.13
N LEU A 218 10.18 7.72 8.43
CA LEU A 218 11.49 8.29 8.12
C LEU A 218 11.61 9.70 8.71
N ASN A 219 12.54 9.86 9.65
CA ASN A 219 12.79 11.12 10.34
C ASN A 219 14.10 11.74 9.86
N GLN A 220 14.01 12.92 9.23
CA GLN A 220 15.14 13.65 8.69
C GLN A 220 15.94 14.29 9.81
N GLN A 221 17.17 13.82 10.02
CA GLN A 221 18.06 14.32 11.08
C GLN A 221 18.72 15.62 10.67
N HIS A 222 19.18 15.67 9.42
CA HIS A 222 19.76 16.82 8.74
C HIS A 222 19.47 16.67 7.25
N ASP A 223 19.69 17.74 6.46
CA ASP A 223 19.39 17.78 5.03
C ASP A 223 19.85 16.50 4.31
N GLY A 224 18.89 15.72 3.83
CA GLY A 224 19.10 14.49 3.07
C GLY A 224 19.34 13.22 3.89
N VAL A 225 19.53 13.29 5.21
CA VAL A 225 19.70 12.08 6.06
C VAL A 225 18.43 11.71 6.76
N PHE A 226 17.80 10.65 6.26
CA PHE A 226 16.60 10.06 6.83
C PHE A 226 16.97 8.85 7.66
N LYS A 227 16.63 8.88 8.94
CA LYS A 227 16.78 7.75 9.84
C LYS A 227 15.45 7.02 10.01
N ALA A 228 15.50 5.70 10.11
CA ALA A 228 14.35 4.90 10.50
C ALA A 228 13.81 5.35 11.87
N ASP A 229 12.51 5.66 11.94
CA ASP A 229 11.80 5.98 13.17
C ASP A 229 10.64 4.98 13.33
N LEU A 230 10.89 3.97 14.14
CA LEU A 230 9.95 2.88 14.39
C LEU A 230 8.77 3.32 15.26
N THR A 231 7.57 2.87 14.97
CA THR A 231 6.40 3.21 15.80
C THR A 231 6.43 2.57 17.18
N PRO A 232 6.40 3.38 18.27
CA PRO A 232 6.56 2.85 19.61
C PRO A 232 5.27 2.20 20.11
N TRP A 233 5.43 1.33 21.10
CA TRP A 233 4.41 0.95 22.06
C TRP A 233 4.08 2.13 22.99
N TYR A 234 2.97 2.02 23.73
CA TYR A 234 2.57 2.97 24.77
C TYR A 234 3.66 3.27 25.82
N ASP A 235 4.58 2.33 26.07
CA ASP A 235 5.67 2.46 27.05
C ASP A 235 6.97 3.03 26.47
N GLY A 236 6.96 3.41 25.19
CA GLY A 236 8.09 4.01 24.48
C GLY A 236 9.06 3.02 23.84
N SER A 237 8.97 1.72 24.15
CA SER A 237 9.74 0.69 23.43
C SER A 237 9.25 0.60 21.99
N ARG A 238 10.11 0.27 21.03
CA ARG A 238 9.72 0.17 19.60
C ARG A 238 9.27 -1.23 19.24
N VAL A 239 10.09 -2.21 19.60
CA VAL A 239 9.83 -3.62 19.31
C VAL A 239 10.19 -4.46 20.53
N LYS A 240 9.31 -5.38 20.89
CA LYS A 240 9.48 -6.38 21.93
C LYS A 240 9.59 -7.74 21.24
N THR A 241 10.75 -8.39 21.34
CA THR A 241 11.01 -9.68 20.70
C THR A 241 11.79 -10.60 21.65
N ARG A 242 12.12 -11.82 21.22
CA ARG A 242 12.82 -12.81 22.05
C ARG A 242 13.77 -13.65 21.21
N GLY A 243 15.01 -13.83 21.70
CA GLY A 243 15.98 -14.72 21.07
C GLY A 243 16.38 -14.26 19.68
N ALA A 244 16.40 -15.19 18.72
CA ALA A 244 16.73 -14.86 17.33
C ALA A 244 15.55 -14.16 16.63
N PHE A 245 15.83 -13.07 15.91
CA PHE A 245 14.81 -12.31 15.20
C PHE A 245 15.34 -11.73 13.88
N LYS A 246 14.42 -11.25 13.06
CA LYS A 246 14.71 -10.52 11.82
C LYS A 246 13.91 -9.24 11.79
N THR A 247 14.47 -8.19 11.19
CA THR A 247 13.66 -7.03 10.83
C THR A 247 12.84 -7.33 9.58
N PRO A 248 11.77 -6.56 9.33
CA PRO A 248 11.25 -6.38 7.98
C PRO A 248 12.38 -5.94 7.03
N TRP A 249 12.17 -6.13 5.74
CA TRP A 249 13.07 -5.61 4.73
C TRP A 249 12.90 -4.10 4.62
N ARG A 250 13.98 -3.35 4.53
CA ARG A 250 14.00 -1.95 4.11
C ARG A 250 14.28 -1.92 2.61
N THR A 251 13.49 -1.18 1.85
CA THR A 251 13.52 -1.22 0.39
C THR A 251 13.78 0.15 -0.21
N VAL A 252 14.58 0.18 -1.27
CA VAL A 252 14.76 1.36 -2.12
C VAL A 252 14.53 0.94 -3.56
N GLN A 253 13.39 1.33 -4.13
CA GLN A 253 13.15 1.20 -5.56
C GLN A 253 13.91 2.28 -6.31
N VAL A 254 14.45 1.95 -7.48
CA VAL A 254 15.24 2.88 -8.30
C VAL A 254 14.87 2.73 -9.77
N SER A 255 14.57 3.84 -10.43
CA SER A 255 14.18 3.84 -11.84
C SER A 255 14.70 5.09 -12.57
N PRO A 256 15.05 5.01 -13.87
CA PRO A 256 15.42 6.18 -14.64
C PRO A 256 14.24 7.14 -14.89
N ASP A 257 12.99 6.67 -14.74
CA ASP A 257 11.76 7.45 -14.91
C ASP A 257 10.68 7.06 -13.88
N ALA A 258 9.62 7.86 -13.75
CA ALA A 258 8.58 7.62 -12.75
C ALA A 258 7.80 6.31 -12.98
N LYS A 259 7.47 6.00 -14.23
CA LYS A 259 6.67 4.79 -14.58
C LYS A 259 7.39 3.49 -14.25
N GLY A 260 8.72 3.46 -14.30
CA GLY A 260 9.49 2.27 -13.92
C GLY A 260 9.32 1.87 -12.46
N LEU A 261 9.03 2.81 -11.55
CA LEU A 261 8.68 2.48 -10.15
C LEU A 261 7.41 1.60 -10.07
N LEU A 262 6.42 1.86 -10.95
CA LEU A 262 5.14 1.15 -10.96
C LEU A 262 5.23 -0.29 -11.51
N ASN A 263 6.28 -0.58 -12.27
CA ASN A 263 6.47 -1.87 -12.95
C ASN A 263 7.33 -2.85 -12.14
N SER A 264 7.65 -2.50 -10.90
CA SER A 264 8.48 -3.29 -10.00
C SER A 264 7.66 -4.31 -9.21
N ASP A 265 8.24 -5.49 -8.99
CA ASP A 265 7.71 -6.56 -8.13
C ASP A 265 8.46 -6.68 -6.79
N LEU A 266 9.35 -5.72 -6.49
CA LEU A 266 10.29 -5.76 -5.36
C LEU A 266 9.62 -6.11 -4.04
N ILE A 267 8.52 -5.42 -3.70
CA ILE A 267 7.82 -5.59 -2.43
C ILE A 267 7.27 -7.02 -2.28
N LEU A 268 6.64 -7.57 -3.33
CA LEU A 268 6.15 -8.94 -3.31
C LEU A 268 7.29 -9.96 -3.22
N ASN A 269 8.35 -9.80 -4.02
CA ASN A 269 9.48 -10.73 -4.05
C ASN A 269 10.21 -10.88 -2.69
N LEU A 270 10.13 -9.86 -1.84
CA LEU A 270 10.71 -9.87 -0.49
C LEU A 270 9.82 -10.52 0.59
N ASN A 271 8.56 -10.85 0.27
CA ASN A 271 7.66 -11.55 1.19
C ASN A 271 7.81 -13.06 1.12
N GLU A 272 7.43 -13.75 2.20
CA GLU A 272 7.40 -15.21 2.22
C GLU A 272 6.31 -15.74 1.24
N PRO A 273 6.46 -16.96 0.70
CA PRO A 273 5.42 -17.60 -0.11
C PRO A 273 4.10 -17.78 0.65
N ASN A 274 3.02 -18.01 -0.09
CA ASN A 274 1.68 -18.30 0.43
C ASN A 274 1.70 -19.38 1.53
N LYS A 275 1.13 -19.05 2.70
CA LYS A 275 1.00 -19.94 3.86
C LYS A 275 -0.42 -20.49 4.07
N LEU A 276 -1.38 -20.09 3.26
CA LEU A 276 -2.79 -20.52 3.37
C LEU A 276 -3.10 -21.78 2.56
N GLY A 277 -2.15 -22.28 1.76
CA GLY A 277 -2.38 -23.44 0.89
C GLY A 277 -3.31 -23.10 -0.26
N ASP A 278 -4.37 -23.89 -0.48
CA ASP A 278 -5.38 -23.57 -1.49
C ASP A 278 -6.17 -22.32 -1.08
N VAL A 279 -6.12 -21.32 -1.95
CA VAL A 279 -6.81 -20.03 -1.82
C VAL A 279 -7.82 -19.82 -2.94
N SER A 280 -8.27 -20.90 -3.60
CA SER A 280 -9.29 -20.84 -4.65
C SER A 280 -10.62 -20.22 -4.18
N TRP A 281 -10.86 -20.17 -2.87
CA TRP A 281 -11.98 -19.49 -2.23
C TRP A 281 -11.85 -17.96 -2.19
N VAL A 282 -10.65 -17.41 -2.37
CA VAL A 282 -10.44 -15.96 -2.48
C VAL A 282 -10.85 -15.51 -3.88
N LYS A 283 -11.87 -14.64 -3.97
CA LYS A 283 -12.45 -14.19 -5.23
C LYS A 283 -12.28 -12.68 -5.42
N PRO A 284 -11.42 -12.23 -6.36
CA PRO A 284 -11.50 -10.87 -6.90
C PRO A 284 -12.87 -10.61 -7.52
N GLY A 285 -13.30 -9.35 -7.54
CA GLY A 285 -14.57 -8.97 -8.15
C GLY A 285 -14.89 -7.49 -8.00
N LYS A 286 -16.08 -7.09 -8.44
CA LYS A 286 -16.58 -5.73 -8.23
C LYS A 286 -17.75 -5.77 -7.26
N TYR A 287 -17.89 -4.73 -6.44
CA TYR A 287 -18.99 -4.61 -5.50
C TYR A 287 -19.64 -3.23 -5.55
N VAL A 288 -20.84 -3.14 -4.99
CA VAL A 288 -21.53 -1.88 -4.67
C VAL A 288 -21.75 -1.84 -3.16
N GLY A 289 -22.25 -0.74 -2.61
CA GLY A 289 -22.51 -0.71 -1.17
C GLY A 289 -23.50 0.34 -0.72
N ILE A 290 -24.23 -0.03 0.33
CA ILE A 290 -24.89 0.94 1.20
C ILE A 290 -23.75 1.55 2.01
N TRP A 291 -23.22 2.67 1.51
CA TRP A 291 -22.03 3.34 2.02
C TRP A 291 -22.06 4.84 1.72
N TRP A 292 -22.04 5.20 0.43
CA TRP A 292 -21.90 6.60 -0.02
C TRP A 292 -23.05 7.50 0.45
N ALA A 293 -24.27 6.95 0.56
CA ALA A 293 -25.41 7.69 1.08
C ALA A 293 -25.20 8.18 2.52
N MET A 294 -24.43 7.46 3.35
CA MET A 294 -24.08 7.90 4.70
C MET A 294 -22.97 8.95 4.68
N GLN A 295 -21.97 8.78 3.82
CA GLN A 295 -20.93 9.79 3.59
C GLN A 295 -21.50 11.14 3.12
N LEU A 296 -22.62 11.11 2.40
CA LEU A 296 -23.38 12.28 1.93
C LEU A 296 -24.46 12.76 2.91
N TRP A 297 -24.59 12.18 4.10
CA TRP A 297 -25.62 12.52 5.10
C TRP A 297 -27.08 12.34 4.61
N GLN A 298 -27.28 11.57 3.54
CA GLN A 298 -28.60 11.22 3.01
C GLN A 298 -29.25 10.07 3.81
N LYS A 299 -28.39 9.18 4.33
CA LYS A 299 -28.72 8.07 5.22
C LYS A 299 -27.83 8.12 6.46
N THR A 300 -28.15 7.33 7.47
CA THR A 300 -27.38 7.19 8.72
C THR A 300 -26.91 5.76 8.91
N TRP A 301 -25.75 5.59 9.56
CA TRP A 301 -25.37 4.31 10.15
C TRP A 301 -26.21 3.99 11.39
N ALA A 302 -26.54 5.00 12.19
CA ALA A 302 -27.43 4.87 13.34
C ALA A 302 -28.85 4.46 12.92
N SER A 303 -29.52 3.75 13.83
CA SER A 303 -30.91 3.32 13.66
C SER A 303 -31.88 4.52 13.58
N GLY A 304 -33.05 4.30 12.99
CA GLY A 304 -34.10 5.32 12.86
C GLY A 304 -34.58 5.53 11.41
N PRO A 305 -35.37 6.59 11.16
CA PRO A 305 -36.05 6.78 9.86
C PRO A 305 -35.12 6.92 8.65
N LYS A 306 -33.84 7.26 8.87
CA LYS A 306 -32.82 7.42 7.83
C LYS A 306 -31.80 6.28 7.80
N HIS A 307 -32.00 5.22 8.58
CA HIS A 307 -31.07 4.11 8.65
C HIS A 307 -30.82 3.50 7.26
N GLY A 308 -29.54 3.38 6.89
CA GLY A 308 -29.12 2.83 5.60
C GLY A 308 -29.26 1.31 5.54
N ALA A 309 -28.77 0.61 6.57
CA ALA A 309 -28.69 -0.85 6.60
C ALA A 309 -30.01 -1.51 6.97
N THR A 310 -30.98 -1.43 6.05
CA THR A 310 -32.24 -2.17 6.18
C THR A 310 -32.26 -3.38 5.26
N THR A 311 -33.09 -4.36 5.60
CA THR A 311 -33.31 -5.55 4.78
C THR A 311 -33.84 -5.20 3.39
N ALA A 312 -34.76 -4.23 3.30
CA ALA A 312 -35.34 -3.81 2.03
C ALA A 312 -34.31 -3.12 1.13
N GLU A 313 -33.51 -2.22 1.70
CA GLU A 313 -32.48 -1.50 0.94
C GLU A 313 -31.36 -2.45 0.49
N THR A 314 -30.95 -3.39 1.35
CA THR A 314 -29.94 -4.39 1.01
C THR A 314 -30.40 -5.26 -0.17
N LYS A 315 -31.67 -5.69 -0.18
CA LYS A 315 -32.24 -6.43 -1.33
C LYS A 315 -32.26 -5.59 -2.61
N ARG A 316 -32.61 -4.30 -2.52
CA ARG A 316 -32.57 -3.38 -3.68
C ARG A 316 -31.16 -3.28 -4.28
N TYR A 317 -30.13 -3.15 -3.44
CA TYR A 317 -28.74 -3.15 -3.90
C TYR A 317 -28.31 -4.51 -4.46
N MET A 318 -28.77 -5.63 -3.86
CA MET A 318 -28.49 -6.97 -4.40
C MET A 318 -29.15 -7.19 -5.77
N ASP A 319 -30.35 -6.67 -6.01
CA ASP A 319 -31.00 -6.71 -7.33
C ASP A 319 -30.20 -5.91 -8.36
N PHE A 320 -29.71 -4.72 -7.99
CA PHE A 320 -28.83 -3.92 -8.84
C PHE A 320 -27.52 -4.64 -9.14
N ALA A 321 -26.87 -5.20 -8.11
CA ALA A 321 -25.64 -5.96 -8.24
C ALA A 321 -25.81 -7.15 -9.18
N ALA A 322 -26.88 -7.94 -9.01
CA ALA A 322 -27.19 -9.08 -9.85
C ALA A 322 -27.45 -8.68 -11.31
N LYS A 323 -28.18 -7.58 -11.52
CA LYS A 323 -28.50 -7.05 -12.86
C LYS A 323 -27.25 -6.68 -13.65
N TYR A 324 -26.21 -6.18 -12.99
CA TYR A 324 -25.01 -5.64 -13.64
C TYR A 324 -23.73 -6.44 -13.39
N GLY A 325 -23.82 -7.61 -12.75
CA GLY A 325 -22.71 -8.54 -12.59
C GLY A 325 -21.70 -8.14 -11.49
N PHE A 326 -22.15 -7.45 -10.44
CA PHE A 326 -21.35 -7.23 -9.24
C PHE A 326 -21.44 -8.45 -8.31
N SER A 327 -20.30 -8.85 -7.73
CA SER A 327 -20.20 -10.05 -6.90
C SER A 327 -20.75 -9.87 -5.48
N GLY A 328 -20.86 -8.63 -5.00
CA GLY A 328 -21.36 -8.39 -3.65
C GLY A 328 -21.85 -6.99 -3.36
N VAL A 329 -22.47 -6.86 -2.18
CA VAL A 329 -22.99 -5.61 -1.62
C VAL A 329 -22.38 -5.41 -0.23
N LEU A 330 -21.59 -4.35 -0.04
CA LEU A 330 -21.16 -3.88 1.27
C LEU A 330 -22.33 -3.22 2.00
N VAL A 331 -22.50 -3.52 3.29
CA VAL A 331 -23.49 -2.84 4.13
C VAL A 331 -22.86 -2.42 5.45
N GLU A 332 -22.70 -1.12 5.64
CA GLU A 332 -22.27 -0.55 6.91
C GLU A 332 -23.47 -0.09 7.75
N GLY A 333 -23.35 -0.11 9.07
CA GLY A 333 -24.45 0.24 9.98
C GLY A 333 -25.37 -0.94 10.35
N TRP A 334 -25.08 -2.17 9.89
CA TRP A 334 -25.98 -3.31 10.06
C TRP A 334 -26.13 -3.79 11.52
N ASN A 335 -25.11 -3.58 12.35
CA ASN A 335 -24.97 -4.17 13.68
C ASN A 335 -25.25 -3.17 14.81
N VAL A 336 -25.67 -3.65 15.99
CA VAL A 336 -25.87 -2.78 17.16
C VAL A 336 -24.56 -2.09 17.56
N GLY A 337 -24.61 -0.76 17.77
CA GLY A 337 -23.48 0.03 18.25
C GLY A 337 -23.28 1.37 17.53
N TRP A 338 -24.01 1.65 16.44
CA TRP A 338 -23.86 2.89 15.67
C TRP A 338 -24.69 4.07 16.19
N ASP A 339 -25.58 3.85 17.15
CA ASP A 339 -26.46 4.91 17.67
C ASP A 339 -25.69 5.98 18.44
N GLY A 340 -25.91 7.25 18.08
CA GLY A 340 -25.19 8.40 18.64
C GLY A 340 -23.94 8.76 17.82
N GLU A 341 -22.88 9.18 18.51
CA GLU A 341 -21.56 9.44 17.89
C GLU A 341 -20.79 8.12 17.84
N TRP A 342 -20.81 7.46 16.68
CA TRP A 342 -20.30 6.09 16.55
C TRP A 342 -18.79 5.99 16.79
N GLN A 343 -18.04 7.06 16.55
CA GLN A 343 -16.59 7.14 16.79
C GLN A 343 -16.23 6.99 18.28
N ASP A 344 -17.17 7.24 19.19
CA ASP A 344 -17.01 7.03 20.63
C ASP A 344 -17.61 5.70 21.12
N ASN A 345 -18.19 4.90 20.22
CA ASN A 345 -18.94 3.69 20.55
C ASN A 345 -18.11 2.39 20.50
N GLY A 346 -16.77 2.47 20.48
CA GLY A 346 -15.91 1.29 20.32
C GLY A 346 -16.24 0.11 21.24
N ASP A 347 -16.59 0.35 22.51
CA ASP A 347 -16.97 -0.72 23.47
C ASP A 347 -18.44 -1.19 23.36
N ARG A 348 -19.22 -0.60 22.44
CA ARG A 348 -20.66 -0.85 22.29
C ARG A 348 -21.00 -1.66 21.05
N PHE A 349 -20.07 -1.79 20.10
CA PHE A 349 -20.31 -2.61 18.91
C PHE A 349 -20.50 -4.07 19.27
N SER A 350 -21.59 -4.64 18.81
CA SER A 350 -21.78 -6.09 18.71
C SER A 350 -21.43 -6.53 17.31
N PHE A 351 -20.57 -7.52 17.16
CA PHE A 351 -20.21 -8.05 15.83
C PHE A 351 -21.03 -9.28 15.42
N THR A 352 -22.05 -9.61 16.21
CA THR A 352 -22.96 -10.75 15.98
C THR A 352 -24.44 -10.39 16.07
N GLU A 353 -24.77 -9.16 16.47
CA GLU A 353 -26.15 -8.71 16.68
C GLU A 353 -26.54 -7.64 15.66
N PRO A 354 -27.45 -7.95 14.71
CA PRO A 354 -27.96 -6.95 13.77
C PRO A 354 -29.00 -6.03 14.43
N TYR A 355 -29.21 -4.83 13.88
CA TYR A 355 -30.38 -4.03 14.21
C TYR A 355 -31.69 -4.73 13.79
N PRO A 356 -32.85 -4.42 14.43
CA PRO A 356 -34.12 -5.10 14.16
C PRO A 356 -34.64 -5.01 12.71
N ASP A 357 -34.20 -4.01 11.94
CA ASP A 357 -34.56 -3.80 10.53
C ASP A 357 -33.60 -4.47 9.54
N PHE A 358 -32.57 -5.18 10.02
CA PHE A 358 -31.60 -5.95 9.25
C PHE A 358 -31.69 -7.46 9.53
N ASP A 359 -32.44 -8.20 8.71
CA ASP A 359 -32.54 -9.66 8.80
C ASP A 359 -31.42 -10.33 8.01
N MET A 360 -30.31 -10.62 8.70
CA MET A 360 -29.12 -11.25 8.13
C MET A 360 -29.44 -12.57 7.41
N ARG A 361 -30.29 -13.44 7.99
CA ARG A 361 -30.59 -14.75 7.39
C ARG A 361 -31.38 -14.59 6.10
N GLN A 362 -32.35 -13.67 6.09
CA GLN A 362 -33.12 -13.37 4.89
C GLN A 362 -32.25 -12.78 3.78
N ILE A 363 -31.32 -11.88 4.14
CA ILE A 363 -30.36 -11.28 3.21
C ILE A 363 -29.42 -12.34 2.63
N ALA A 364 -28.83 -13.19 3.48
CA ALA A 364 -27.97 -14.29 3.05
C ALA A 364 -28.68 -15.23 2.09
N ALA A 365 -29.92 -15.63 2.40
CA ALA A 365 -30.73 -16.48 1.52
C ALA A 365 -31.06 -15.78 0.19
N TYR A 366 -31.36 -14.48 0.21
CA TYR A 366 -31.66 -13.70 -0.98
C TYR A 366 -30.43 -13.53 -1.89
N GLY A 367 -29.29 -13.16 -1.31
CA GLY A 367 -28.02 -13.03 -2.01
C GLY A 367 -27.60 -14.35 -2.66
N LYS A 368 -27.73 -15.48 -1.94
CA LYS A 368 -27.47 -16.81 -2.50
C LYS A 368 -28.36 -17.14 -3.70
N LYS A 369 -29.64 -16.74 -3.70
CA LYS A 369 -30.55 -16.92 -4.84
C LYS A 369 -30.10 -16.12 -6.07
N LEU A 370 -29.53 -14.94 -5.85
CA LEU A 370 -29.08 -14.05 -6.92
C LEU A 370 -27.63 -14.31 -7.38
N GLY A 371 -26.85 -15.03 -6.59
CA GLY A 371 -25.39 -15.14 -6.81
C GLY A 371 -24.63 -13.88 -6.39
N VAL A 372 -25.18 -13.08 -5.47
CA VAL A 372 -24.59 -11.84 -4.94
C VAL A 372 -24.33 -12.01 -3.45
N GLY A 373 -23.08 -11.90 -3.02
CA GLY A 373 -22.71 -11.99 -1.61
C GLY A 373 -23.00 -10.72 -0.82
N LEU A 374 -23.33 -10.86 0.46
CA LEU A 374 -23.14 -9.75 1.40
C LEU A 374 -21.63 -9.61 1.66
N ILE A 375 -21.11 -8.39 1.58
CA ILE A 375 -19.78 -8.05 2.08
C ILE A 375 -19.98 -7.51 3.51
N GLY A 376 -19.37 -8.18 4.48
CA GLY A 376 -19.47 -7.84 5.89
C GLY A 376 -18.75 -6.55 6.23
N HIS A 377 -19.09 -5.98 7.39
CA HIS A 377 -18.46 -4.78 7.93
C HIS A 377 -18.24 -4.89 9.45
N HIS A 378 -16.99 -4.70 9.88
CA HIS A 378 -16.58 -4.64 11.28
C HIS A 378 -15.80 -3.34 11.56
N GLU A 379 -16.52 -2.25 11.87
CA GLU A 379 -15.93 -1.03 12.44
C GLU A 379 -15.66 -1.23 13.93
N THR A 380 -14.50 -0.79 14.40
CA THR A 380 -14.07 -0.99 15.80
C THR A 380 -14.04 0.30 16.62
N SER A 381 -14.08 1.46 15.95
CA SER A 381 -13.78 2.78 16.51
C SER A 381 -12.55 2.78 17.41
N GLY A 382 -11.52 2.06 16.98
CA GLY A 382 -10.25 1.90 17.68
C GLY A 382 -10.25 0.97 18.90
N ALA A 383 -11.38 0.38 19.31
CA ALA A 383 -11.48 -0.50 20.48
C ALA A 383 -11.11 -1.96 20.17
N VAL A 384 -9.82 -2.20 19.92
CA VAL A 384 -9.34 -3.48 19.36
C VAL A 384 -9.44 -4.67 20.31
N SER A 385 -9.33 -4.48 21.63
CA SER A 385 -9.56 -5.59 22.58
C SER A 385 -11.03 -6.01 22.63
N HIS A 386 -11.96 -5.08 22.43
CA HIS A 386 -13.39 -5.38 22.35
C HIS A 386 -13.71 -6.18 21.10
N TYR A 387 -13.12 -5.81 19.96
CA TYR A 387 -13.24 -6.58 18.73
C TYR A 387 -12.58 -7.97 18.85
N ALA A 388 -11.34 -8.05 19.34
CA ALA A 388 -10.62 -9.31 19.52
C ALA A 388 -11.40 -10.31 20.37
N GLY A 389 -12.07 -9.84 21.44
CA GLY A 389 -12.91 -10.68 22.30
C GLY A 389 -14.15 -11.25 21.62
N GLN A 390 -14.61 -10.65 20.52
CA GLN A 390 -15.78 -11.09 19.74
C GLN A 390 -15.42 -11.73 18.40
N MET A 391 -14.16 -11.62 17.96
CA MET A 391 -13.72 -11.88 16.58
C MET A 391 -14.07 -13.28 16.08
N ASP A 392 -13.82 -14.32 16.88
CA ASP A 392 -14.13 -15.69 16.48
C ASP A 392 -15.65 -15.89 16.26
N GLY A 393 -16.46 -15.41 17.20
CA GLY A 393 -17.93 -15.47 17.09
C GLY A 393 -18.47 -14.64 15.92
N ALA A 394 -17.90 -13.48 15.66
CA ALA A 394 -18.25 -12.61 14.53
C ALA A 394 -17.93 -13.26 13.17
N LEU A 395 -16.74 -13.84 13.04
CA LEU A 395 -16.35 -14.53 11.82
C LEU A 395 -17.12 -15.85 11.62
N ASP A 396 -17.46 -16.56 12.70
CA ASP A 396 -18.35 -17.73 12.65
C ASP A 396 -19.76 -17.32 12.19
N TYR A 397 -20.29 -16.22 12.73
CA TYR A 397 -21.57 -15.65 12.31
C TYR A 397 -21.58 -15.30 10.82
N TYR A 398 -20.49 -14.72 10.29
CA TYR A 398 -20.36 -14.45 8.87
C TYR A 398 -20.24 -15.70 8.00
N ARG A 399 -19.44 -16.69 8.40
CA ARG A 399 -19.38 -17.98 7.72
C ARG A 399 -20.78 -18.62 7.62
N ASP A 400 -21.51 -18.64 8.72
CA ASP A 400 -22.83 -19.27 8.81
C ASP A 400 -23.90 -18.54 7.98
N ASN A 401 -23.64 -17.27 7.63
CA ASN A 401 -24.47 -16.45 6.75
C ASN A 401 -23.86 -16.24 5.34
N ASN A 402 -22.92 -17.09 4.92
CA ASN A 402 -22.34 -17.09 3.57
C ASN A 402 -21.67 -15.75 3.17
N VAL A 403 -21.07 -15.06 4.13
CA VAL A 403 -20.21 -13.89 3.90
C VAL A 403 -18.77 -14.37 3.67
N THR A 404 -18.16 -13.95 2.56
CA THR A 404 -16.80 -14.38 2.16
C THR A 404 -15.79 -13.24 2.12
N GLN A 405 -16.25 -12.00 2.29
CA GLN A 405 -15.41 -10.79 2.30
C GLN A 405 -15.91 -9.87 3.41
N VAL A 406 -14.99 -9.25 4.15
CA VAL A 406 -15.29 -8.32 5.23
C VAL A 406 -14.41 -7.10 5.11
N LYS A 407 -15.04 -5.91 5.12
CA LYS A 407 -14.37 -4.65 5.39
C LYS A 407 -14.23 -4.47 6.91
N THR A 408 -13.03 -4.23 7.40
CA THR A 408 -12.76 -3.87 8.80
C THR A 408 -12.35 -2.41 8.91
N GLY A 409 -12.76 -1.69 9.95
CA GLY A 409 -12.38 -0.29 10.19
C GLY A 409 -11.85 -0.05 11.60
N TYR A 410 -10.91 0.89 11.73
CA TYR A 410 -10.18 1.18 12.96
C TYR A 410 -10.16 2.68 13.24
N VAL A 411 -11.30 3.33 13.04
CA VAL A 411 -11.44 4.79 13.11
C VAL A 411 -11.16 5.29 14.52
N THR A 412 -10.02 5.94 14.68
CA THR A 412 -9.66 6.72 15.85
C THR A 412 -8.47 7.60 15.49
N ASP A 413 -8.22 8.65 16.28
CA ASP A 413 -7.02 9.45 16.09
C ASP A 413 -5.76 8.58 16.27
N ASN A 414 -4.69 8.96 15.59
CA ASN A 414 -3.42 8.26 15.73
C ASN A 414 -2.95 8.29 17.19
N ALA A 415 -2.32 7.20 17.63
CA ALA A 415 -1.99 6.95 19.05
C ALA A 415 -3.20 6.84 20.01
N ARG A 416 -4.43 6.59 19.49
CA ARG A 416 -5.64 6.37 20.30
C ARG A 416 -6.27 4.99 20.12
N ILE A 417 -5.60 4.03 19.47
CA ILE A 417 -6.06 2.64 19.47
C ILE A 417 -6.18 2.15 20.91
N LYS A 418 -7.39 1.78 21.31
CA LYS A 418 -7.71 1.38 22.66
C LYS A 418 -7.61 -0.13 22.80
N ARG A 419 -6.70 -0.60 23.65
CA ARG A 419 -6.60 -1.99 24.08
C ARG A 419 -6.66 -2.11 25.59
N VAL A 420 -7.04 -3.28 26.10
CA VAL A 420 -6.98 -3.67 27.51
C VAL A 420 -5.81 -4.65 27.66
N ASP A 421 -4.85 -4.35 28.54
CA ASP A 421 -3.72 -5.22 28.80
C ASP A 421 -4.08 -6.43 29.70
N ALA A 422 -3.10 -7.30 29.95
CA ALA A 422 -3.30 -8.52 30.73
C ALA A 422 -3.74 -8.25 32.19
N GLU A 423 -3.46 -7.05 32.71
CA GLU A 423 -3.84 -6.58 34.03
C GLU A 423 -5.21 -5.88 34.05
N GLY A 424 -5.91 -5.81 32.90
CA GLY A 424 -7.20 -5.16 32.78
C GLY A 424 -7.13 -3.64 32.65
N ILE A 425 -5.95 -3.08 32.33
CA ILE A 425 -5.73 -1.64 32.23
C ILE A 425 -5.83 -1.21 30.77
N THR A 426 -6.61 -0.15 30.52
CA THR A 426 -6.69 0.48 29.20
C THR A 426 -5.36 1.14 28.82
N ARG A 427 -4.84 0.78 27.64
CA ARG A 427 -3.66 1.37 26.99
C ARG A 427 -4.04 1.94 25.63
N TYR A 428 -3.28 2.93 25.21
CA TYR A 428 -3.43 3.56 23.90
C TYR A 428 -2.20 3.28 23.04
N GLU A 429 -2.42 2.74 21.86
CA GLU A 429 -1.39 2.37 20.91
C GLU A 429 -1.55 3.14 19.60
N TRP A 430 -0.53 3.08 18.76
CA TRP A 430 -0.55 3.58 17.38
C TRP A 430 -1.13 2.53 16.44
N HIS A 431 -1.76 2.97 15.35
CA HIS A 431 -2.23 2.07 14.28
C HIS A 431 -1.10 1.27 13.65
N ASP A 432 0.12 1.79 13.65
CA ASP A 432 1.26 1.21 12.93
C ASP A 432 2.39 0.71 13.86
N GLY A 433 2.12 0.63 15.17
CA GLY A 433 3.02 0.02 16.15
C GLY A 433 3.05 -1.51 16.05
N GLN A 434 4.03 -2.15 16.68
CA GLN A 434 4.16 -3.62 16.65
C GLN A 434 2.87 -4.32 17.13
N TYR A 435 2.21 -3.80 18.17
CA TYR A 435 0.94 -4.36 18.66
C TYR A 435 -0.10 -4.47 17.54
N MET A 436 -0.36 -3.35 16.85
CA MET A 436 -1.38 -3.32 15.80
C MET A 436 -0.97 -4.07 14.55
N ALA A 437 0.32 -4.06 14.18
CA ALA A 437 0.82 -4.93 13.12
C ALA A 437 0.49 -6.42 13.40
N GLY A 438 0.61 -6.85 14.66
CA GLY A 438 0.18 -8.17 15.12
C GLY A 438 -1.34 -8.36 15.09
N GLU A 439 -2.12 -7.37 15.55
CA GLU A 439 -3.58 -7.44 15.62
C GLU A 439 -4.24 -7.52 14.24
N TYR A 440 -3.76 -6.75 13.25
CA TYR A 440 -4.25 -6.88 11.87
C TYR A 440 -3.97 -8.28 11.32
N LEU A 441 -2.75 -8.78 11.53
CA LEU A 441 -2.39 -10.11 11.05
C LEU A 441 -3.19 -11.21 11.76
N HIS A 442 -3.50 -11.04 13.05
CA HIS A 442 -4.38 -11.92 13.80
C HIS A 442 -5.78 -11.98 13.16
N SER A 443 -6.37 -10.83 12.84
CA SER A 443 -7.66 -10.73 12.13
C SER A 443 -7.63 -11.44 10.77
N VAL A 444 -6.60 -11.20 9.96
CA VAL A 444 -6.43 -11.83 8.65
C VAL A 444 -6.31 -13.35 8.74
N VAL A 445 -5.52 -13.86 9.69
CA VAL A 445 -5.34 -15.32 9.89
C VAL A 445 -6.60 -15.96 10.48
N ALA A 446 -7.29 -15.29 11.41
CA ALA A 446 -8.55 -15.76 11.97
C ALA A 446 -9.65 -15.86 10.90
N ALA A 447 -9.72 -14.89 9.99
CA ALA A 447 -10.63 -14.89 8.85
C ALA A 447 -10.30 -16.00 7.84
N ALA A 448 -9.01 -16.25 7.58
CA ALA A 448 -8.58 -17.30 6.66
C ALA A 448 -9.06 -18.70 7.09
N LYS A 449 -9.10 -18.98 8.40
CA LYS A 449 -9.63 -20.26 8.95
C LYS A 449 -11.10 -20.52 8.59
N ARG A 450 -11.83 -19.48 8.16
CA ARG A 450 -13.24 -19.52 7.79
C ARG A 450 -13.48 -19.19 6.32
N HIS A 451 -12.42 -19.15 5.51
CA HIS A 451 -12.44 -18.75 4.11
C HIS A 451 -13.04 -17.36 3.88
N ILE A 452 -12.71 -16.42 4.77
CA ILE A 452 -13.08 -15.02 4.68
C ILE A 452 -11.87 -14.19 4.27
N SER A 453 -12.07 -13.35 3.26
CA SER A 453 -11.11 -12.34 2.84
C SER A 453 -11.33 -11.01 3.57
N ILE A 454 -10.25 -10.28 3.80
CA ILE A 454 -10.24 -9.02 4.54
C ILE A 454 -9.85 -7.86 3.63
N ASP A 455 -10.62 -6.79 3.73
CA ASP A 455 -10.30 -5.43 3.32
C ASP A 455 -10.17 -4.56 4.58
N THR A 456 -9.07 -3.84 4.74
CA THR A 456 -8.76 -3.10 5.97
C THR A 456 -8.73 -1.59 5.74
N HIS A 457 -9.67 -0.86 6.34
CA HIS A 457 -9.64 0.59 6.50
C HIS A 457 -8.93 0.99 7.80
N GLU A 458 -8.42 2.22 7.87
CA GLU A 458 -7.40 2.71 8.84
C GLU A 458 -6.27 1.69 9.14
N PRO A 459 -5.66 1.08 8.11
CA PRO A 459 -4.80 -0.08 8.28
C PRO A 459 -3.38 0.30 8.70
N ILE A 460 -2.58 -0.72 9.05
CA ILE A 460 -1.13 -0.66 8.78
C ILE A 460 -0.91 -0.52 7.26
N LYS A 461 0.09 0.26 6.83
CA LYS A 461 0.46 0.34 5.40
C LYS A 461 0.75 -1.05 4.79
N ASP A 462 0.52 -1.21 3.50
CA ASP A 462 0.85 -2.47 2.83
C ASP A 462 2.37 -2.67 2.80
N THR A 463 2.82 -3.91 2.90
CA THR A 463 4.23 -4.31 2.83
C THR A 463 4.39 -5.62 2.06
N GLY A 464 3.40 -5.99 1.25
CA GLY A 464 3.38 -7.17 0.37
C GLY A 464 2.86 -8.46 1.02
N LEU A 465 2.31 -8.39 2.24
CA LEU A 465 1.86 -9.58 2.97
C LEU A 465 0.73 -10.35 2.29
N ARG A 466 0.06 -9.77 1.29
CA ARG A 466 -0.85 -10.48 0.39
C ARG A 466 -0.21 -11.67 -0.33
N ARG A 467 1.12 -11.70 -0.50
CA ARG A 467 1.83 -12.90 -1.01
C ARG A 467 1.74 -14.06 -0.02
N THR A 468 1.97 -13.77 1.26
CA THR A 468 1.98 -14.74 2.36
C THR A 468 0.56 -15.15 2.76
N TYR A 469 -0.36 -14.17 2.77
CA TYR A 469 -1.76 -14.32 3.17
C TYR A 469 -2.68 -13.77 2.07
N PRO A 470 -2.94 -14.55 1.00
CA PRO A 470 -3.73 -14.07 -0.13
C PRO A 470 -5.19 -13.71 0.17
N ASN A 471 -5.70 -13.95 1.38
CA ASN A 471 -7.02 -13.48 1.78
C ASN A 471 -7.02 -12.01 2.23
N TRP A 472 -5.86 -11.38 2.44
CA TRP A 472 -5.76 -9.95 2.67
C TRP A 472 -5.77 -9.22 1.32
N LEU A 473 -6.99 -8.97 0.83
CA LEU A 473 -7.24 -8.55 -0.56
C LEU A 473 -6.71 -7.15 -0.83
N THR A 474 -7.09 -6.22 0.02
CA THR A 474 -6.81 -4.80 -0.16
C THR A 474 -6.90 -4.07 1.18
N ARG A 475 -6.63 -2.77 1.14
CA ARG A 475 -6.73 -1.87 2.28
C ARG A 475 -6.90 -0.43 1.80
N GLU A 476 -7.36 0.45 2.68
CA GLU A 476 -7.42 1.88 2.38
C GLU A 476 -6.04 2.55 2.59
N GLY A 477 -5.76 3.10 3.78
CA GLY A 477 -4.42 3.56 4.17
C GLY A 477 -3.90 4.75 3.37
N ALA A 478 -4.81 5.59 2.88
CA ALA A 478 -4.61 6.91 2.28
C ALA A 478 -5.99 7.54 2.06
N ARG A 479 -6.09 8.86 1.88
CA ARG A 479 -7.38 9.50 1.57
C ARG A 479 -8.05 8.87 0.35
N GLY A 480 -9.16 8.17 0.57
CA GLY A 480 -10.03 7.61 -0.45
C GLY A 480 -11.05 8.60 -1.02
N GLN A 481 -12.06 8.07 -1.71
CA GLN A 481 -13.16 8.86 -2.27
C GLN A 481 -14.05 9.53 -1.21
N GLU A 482 -14.13 8.99 0.01
CA GLU A 482 -14.93 9.57 1.10
C GLU A 482 -14.58 11.03 1.42
N TYR A 483 -13.30 11.39 1.34
CA TYR A 483 -12.84 12.76 1.52
C TYR A 483 -13.38 13.73 0.45
N ASN A 484 -13.94 13.24 -0.67
CA ASN A 484 -14.63 14.08 -1.64
C ASN A 484 -16.10 14.37 -1.27
N ALA A 485 -16.68 13.63 -0.33
CA ALA A 485 -18.01 13.91 0.22
C ALA A 485 -17.97 15.01 1.29
N TRP A 486 -16.99 14.97 2.20
CA TRP A 486 -16.96 15.82 3.40
C TRP A 486 -15.59 16.42 3.76
N GLY A 487 -14.49 15.98 3.15
CA GLY A 487 -13.16 16.47 3.46
C GLY A 487 -13.02 17.96 3.16
N TYR A 488 -12.40 18.72 4.05
CA TYR A 488 -12.18 20.16 3.87
C TYR A 488 -10.67 20.51 3.89
N PRO A 489 -10.04 20.76 2.73
CA PRO A 489 -10.59 20.64 1.37
C PRO A 489 -10.76 19.16 0.94
N PRO A 490 -11.57 18.88 -0.11
CA PRO A 490 -11.63 17.54 -0.70
C PRO A 490 -10.33 17.22 -1.46
N ASN A 491 -10.25 16.04 -2.05
CA ASN A 491 -9.04 15.65 -2.77
C ASN A 491 -8.84 16.55 -4.01
N PRO A 492 -7.65 17.13 -4.22
CA PRO A 492 -7.36 17.93 -5.40
C PRO A 492 -7.24 17.04 -6.66
N PRO A 493 -7.35 17.60 -7.87
CA PRO A 493 -7.20 16.84 -9.11
C PRO A 493 -5.91 16.01 -9.22
N GLU A 494 -4.78 16.51 -8.69
CA GLU A 494 -3.51 15.79 -8.70
C GLU A 494 -3.46 14.55 -7.79
N HIS A 495 -4.38 14.39 -6.83
CA HIS A 495 -4.35 13.32 -5.83
C HIS A 495 -4.23 11.93 -6.47
N THR A 496 -5.08 11.63 -7.45
CA THR A 496 -5.04 10.34 -8.16
C THR A 496 -3.88 10.19 -9.13
N ALA A 497 -3.14 11.27 -9.43
CA ALA A 497 -1.89 11.23 -10.17
C ALA A 497 -0.66 11.08 -9.24
N LEU A 498 -0.82 11.33 -7.94
CA LEU A 498 0.19 11.10 -6.91
C LEU A 498 0.14 9.66 -6.40
N LEU A 499 -1.06 9.16 -6.08
CA LEU A 499 -1.28 7.84 -5.47
C LEU A 499 -0.52 6.68 -6.16
N PRO A 500 -0.50 6.54 -7.50
CA PRO A 500 0.24 5.47 -8.18
C PRO A 500 1.71 5.41 -7.78
N PHE A 501 2.35 6.57 -7.63
CA PHE A 501 3.79 6.68 -7.39
C PHE A 501 4.14 6.81 -5.91
N THR A 502 3.17 6.68 -5.01
CA THR A 502 3.38 6.74 -3.56
C THR A 502 2.63 5.58 -2.91
N ARG A 503 1.40 5.78 -2.43
CA ARG A 503 0.58 4.76 -1.77
C ARG A 503 0.51 3.43 -2.54
N MET A 504 0.35 3.47 -3.87
CA MET A 504 0.19 2.25 -4.67
C MET A 504 1.49 1.46 -4.88
N LEU A 505 2.65 2.04 -4.57
CA LEU A 505 3.92 1.30 -4.58
C LEU A 505 3.97 0.25 -3.46
N SER A 506 3.15 0.42 -2.41
CA SER A 506 3.04 -0.55 -1.31
C SER A 506 2.16 -1.75 -1.65
N GLY A 507 1.09 -1.55 -2.41
CA GLY A 507 0.08 -2.58 -2.69
C GLY A 507 -1.29 -2.04 -3.10
N PRO A 508 -2.30 -2.91 -3.28
CA PRO A 508 -3.64 -2.53 -3.72
C PRO A 508 -4.32 -1.54 -2.77
N PHE A 509 -5.27 -0.78 -3.32
CA PHE A 509 -5.97 0.28 -2.60
C PHE A 509 -7.47 0.24 -2.88
N ASP A 510 -8.28 0.01 -1.85
CA ASP A 510 -9.72 0.27 -1.92
C ASP A 510 -10.00 1.78 -1.92
N TYR A 511 -9.83 2.42 -3.07
CA TYR A 511 -10.08 3.85 -3.23
C TYR A 511 -11.57 4.20 -3.26
N THR A 512 -12.44 3.22 -3.58
CA THR A 512 -13.88 3.38 -3.88
C THR A 512 -14.18 4.32 -5.09
N PRO A 513 -13.70 4.00 -6.31
CA PRO A 513 -13.85 4.86 -7.49
C PRO A 513 -15.28 4.89 -8.06
N GLY A 514 -15.49 5.74 -9.07
CA GLY A 514 -16.64 5.62 -9.97
C GLY A 514 -17.84 6.46 -9.55
N ILE A 515 -17.63 7.63 -8.95
CA ILE A 515 -18.74 8.55 -8.66
C ILE A 515 -19.24 9.18 -9.97
N PHE A 516 -20.53 9.04 -10.28
CA PHE A 516 -21.17 9.58 -11.48
C PHE A 516 -21.87 10.91 -11.21
N ASN A 517 -22.41 11.10 -10.01
CA ASN A 517 -22.82 12.41 -9.53
C ASN A 517 -21.65 13.12 -8.86
N LEU A 518 -20.85 13.83 -9.67
CA LEU A 518 -19.61 14.49 -9.25
C LEU A 518 -19.82 15.73 -8.38
N LYS A 519 -21.07 16.18 -8.22
CA LYS A 519 -21.47 17.34 -7.41
C LYS A 519 -22.61 16.94 -6.46
N PRO A 520 -22.40 15.93 -5.60
CA PRO A 520 -23.49 15.35 -4.82
C PRO A 520 -24.08 16.31 -3.78
N ASN A 521 -23.29 17.29 -3.34
CA ASN A 521 -23.68 18.35 -2.42
C ASN A 521 -24.18 19.63 -3.12
N GLY A 522 -24.39 19.58 -4.44
CA GLY A 522 -24.85 20.71 -5.26
C GLY A 522 -23.74 21.45 -6.00
N GLU A 523 -24.14 22.27 -6.97
CA GLU A 523 -23.26 22.94 -7.94
C GLU A 523 -22.22 23.89 -7.32
N GLN A 524 -22.56 24.52 -6.20
CA GLN A 524 -21.73 25.51 -5.53
C GLN A 524 -20.90 24.93 -4.38
N SER A 525 -21.03 23.64 -4.07
CA SER A 525 -20.33 23.04 -2.95
C SER A 525 -18.83 22.88 -3.25
N GLU A 526 -17.98 23.29 -2.30
CA GLU A 526 -16.55 23.00 -2.35
C GLU A 526 -16.27 21.50 -2.21
N ASN A 527 -17.08 20.79 -1.41
CA ASN A 527 -17.00 19.36 -1.18
C ASN A 527 -17.71 18.62 -2.31
N ARG A 528 -16.91 18.23 -3.30
CA ARG A 528 -17.31 17.55 -4.51
C ARG A 528 -16.15 16.71 -5.04
N VAL A 529 -16.45 15.81 -5.96
CA VAL A 529 -15.43 15.04 -6.66
C VAL A 529 -14.74 15.95 -7.69
N ARG A 530 -13.45 16.25 -7.49
CA ARG A 530 -12.64 17.13 -8.36
C ARG A 530 -12.02 16.36 -9.53
N SER A 531 -12.89 15.78 -10.35
CA SER A 531 -12.59 14.83 -11.43
C SER A 531 -13.52 15.10 -12.62
N THR A 532 -13.23 14.55 -13.79
CA THR A 532 -14.23 14.36 -14.86
C THR A 532 -14.82 12.95 -14.80
N LEU A 533 -15.97 12.74 -15.45
CA LEU A 533 -16.60 11.43 -15.53
C LEU A 533 -15.68 10.39 -16.18
N ALA A 534 -14.93 10.76 -17.23
CA ALA A 534 -13.99 9.85 -17.89
C ALA A 534 -12.78 9.52 -16.99
N LYS A 535 -12.36 10.45 -16.12
CA LYS A 535 -11.33 10.16 -15.11
C LYS A 535 -11.81 9.15 -14.09
N GLU A 536 -13.04 9.26 -13.59
CA GLU A 536 -13.61 8.25 -12.66
C GLU A 536 -13.63 6.84 -13.26
N LEU A 537 -13.90 6.71 -14.57
CA LEU A 537 -13.79 5.42 -15.27
C LEU A 537 -12.33 4.93 -15.32
N SER A 538 -11.37 5.83 -15.56
CA SER A 538 -9.96 5.46 -15.65
C SER A 538 -9.38 4.88 -14.35
N LEU A 539 -9.96 5.23 -13.19
CA LEU A 539 -9.49 4.80 -11.87
C LEU A 539 -9.54 3.28 -11.69
N TYR A 540 -10.51 2.59 -12.30
CA TYR A 540 -10.62 1.12 -12.26
C TYR A 540 -9.42 0.39 -12.86
N VAL A 541 -8.66 1.07 -13.73
CA VAL A 541 -7.42 0.53 -14.32
C VAL A 541 -6.20 1.15 -13.66
N VAL A 542 -6.22 2.45 -13.35
CA VAL A 542 -5.04 3.13 -12.77
C VAL A 542 -4.78 2.68 -11.33
N LEU A 543 -5.81 2.66 -10.47
CA LEU A 543 -5.69 2.28 -9.07
C LEU A 543 -6.03 0.81 -8.91
N TYR A 544 -5.01 -0.05 -8.88
CA TYR A 544 -5.20 -1.49 -8.77
C TYR A 544 -5.79 -1.91 -7.41
N SER A 545 -6.84 -2.73 -7.44
CA SER A 545 -7.34 -3.48 -6.30
C SER A 545 -8.05 -4.74 -6.84
N PRO A 546 -7.91 -5.91 -6.19
CA PRO A 546 -8.63 -7.13 -6.59
C PRO A 546 -10.13 -7.04 -6.32
N ILE A 547 -10.56 -6.16 -5.41
CA ILE A 547 -11.95 -5.75 -5.26
C ILE A 547 -12.10 -4.27 -5.59
N GLN A 548 -13.05 -3.93 -6.47
CA GLN A 548 -13.30 -2.55 -6.87
C GLN A 548 -14.75 -2.18 -6.59
N MET A 549 -14.95 -1.09 -5.85
CA MET A 549 -16.28 -0.56 -5.62
C MET A 549 -16.76 0.24 -6.83
N ALA A 550 -18.02 0.09 -7.20
CA ALA A 550 -18.80 1.12 -7.85
C ALA A 550 -19.53 1.91 -6.77
N ALA A 551 -18.88 2.99 -6.33
CA ALA A 551 -19.18 3.64 -5.06
C ALA A 551 -20.47 4.49 -5.05
N ASP A 552 -20.95 4.95 -6.20
CA ASP A 552 -22.10 5.85 -6.27
C ASP A 552 -23.43 5.13 -6.01
N LEU A 553 -24.49 5.91 -5.85
CA LEU A 553 -25.84 5.39 -5.71
C LEU A 553 -26.31 4.73 -7.02
N PRO A 554 -27.02 3.58 -6.97
CA PRO A 554 -27.52 2.87 -8.15
C PRO A 554 -28.24 3.75 -9.19
N GLU A 555 -29.05 4.69 -8.74
CA GLU A 555 -29.79 5.63 -9.59
C GLU A 555 -28.89 6.54 -10.44
N ASN A 556 -27.69 6.90 -9.95
CA ASN A 556 -26.74 7.73 -10.69
C ASN A 556 -26.09 6.94 -11.84
N TYR A 557 -25.87 5.63 -11.66
CA TYR A 557 -25.43 4.74 -12.72
C TYR A 557 -26.51 4.48 -13.77
N GLU A 558 -27.76 4.24 -13.33
CA GLU A 558 -28.91 4.08 -14.23
C GLU A 558 -29.13 5.31 -15.13
N ALA A 559 -28.83 6.51 -14.64
CA ALA A 559 -28.93 7.74 -15.40
C ALA A 559 -27.87 7.88 -16.52
N ARG A 560 -26.76 7.13 -16.46
CA ARG A 560 -25.63 7.21 -17.42
C ARG A 560 -25.11 5.81 -17.79
N ARG A 561 -26.03 4.95 -18.25
CA ARG A 561 -25.71 3.55 -18.63
C ARG A 561 -24.67 3.42 -19.74
N ASP A 562 -24.56 4.42 -20.59
CA ASP A 562 -23.54 4.52 -21.63
C ASP A 562 -22.13 4.51 -21.02
N ALA A 563 -21.85 5.39 -20.05
CA ALA A 563 -20.58 5.42 -19.33
C ALA A 563 -20.42 4.23 -18.36
N PHE A 564 -21.51 3.81 -17.71
CA PHE A 564 -21.50 2.71 -16.74
C PHE A 564 -21.06 1.38 -17.36
N GLN A 565 -21.28 1.18 -18.67
CA GLN A 565 -20.85 -0.03 -19.37
C GLN A 565 -19.36 -0.33 -19.18
N PHE A 566 -18.49 0.69 -19.08
CA PHE A 566 -17.08 0.46 -18.81
C PHE A 566 -16.86 -0.21 -17.44
N ILE A 567 -17.57 0.24 -16.40
CA ILE A 567 -17.51 -0.34 -15.05
C ILE A 567 -18.04 -1.78 -15.06
N VAL A 568 -19.10 -2.05 -15.84
CA VAL A 568 -19.63 -3.41 -16.02
C VAL A 568 -18.59 -4.32 -16.69
N ASP A 569 -17.84 -3.80 -17.66
CA ASP A 569 -16.89 -4.60 -18.46
C ASP A 569 -15.51 -4.81 -17.82
N VAL A 570 -15.00 -3.83 -17.06
CA VAL A 570 -13.62 -3.85 -16.54
C VAL A 570 -13.41 -4.95 -15.50
N PRO A 571 -12.39 -5.83 -15.64
CA PRO A 571 -12.07 -6.82 -14.62
C PRO A 571 -11.30 -6.18 -13.46
N THR A 572 -11.04 -6.95 -12.40
CA THR A 572 -10.22 -6.53 -11.26
C THR A 572 -8.98 -7.40 -11.05
N ASP A 573 -8.82 -8.45 -11.86
CA ASP A 573 -7.68 -9.36 -11.83
C ASP A 573 -7.01 -9.43 -13.20
N TRP A 574 -5.67 -9.43 -13.21
CA TRP A 574 -4.90 -9.07 -14.39
C TRP A 574 -3.80 -10.08 -14.70
N GLU A 575 -3.75 -10.52 -15.97
CA GLU A 575 -2.70 -11.38 -16.50
C GLU A 575 -1.34 -10.66 -16.47
N GLU A 576 -1.34 -9.40 -16.84
CA GLU A 576 -0.18 -8.52 -16.97
C GLU A 576 -0.61 -7.08 -16.72
N SER A 577 0.29 -6.26 -16.15
CA SER A 577 0.08 -4.83 -15.96
C SER A 577 1.34 -4.05 -16.30
N ARG A 578 1.16 -2.99 -17.08
CA ARG A 578 2.25 -2.12 -17.55
C ARG A 578 1.88 -0.66 -17.40
N ALA A 579 2.62 0.06 -16.56
CA ALA A 579 2.66 1.51 -16.65
C ALA A 579 3.42 1.90 -17.91
N ILE A 580 2.70 2.47 -18.87
CA ILE A 580 3.25 2.81 -20.21
C ILE A 580 3.73 4.26 -20.28
N ALA A 581 3.14 5.15 -19.47
CA ALA A 581 3.54 6.55 -19.35
C ALA A 581 3.19 7.11 -17.96
N GLY A 582 3.92 8.12 -17.50
CA GLY A 582 3.57 8.84 -16.28
C GLY A 582 4.70 9.71 -15.72
N GLU A 583 4.31 10.67 -14.90
CA GLU A 583 5.18 11.57 -14.14
C GLU A 583 4.46 11.89 -12.81
N VAL A 584 5.20 11.85 -11.69
CA VAL A 584 4.64 11.91 -10.32
C VAL A 584 3.78 13.16 -10.12
N GLY A 585 2.51 12.95 -9.79
CA GLY A 585 1.53 14.03 -9.56
C GLY A 585 1.10 14.80 -10.80
N GLN A 586 1.55 14.41 -12.00
CA GLN A 586 1.20 15.09 -13.24
C GLN A 586 0.21 14.26 -14.07
N TYR A 587 0.56 13.01 -14.38
CA TYR A 587 -0.28 12.11 -15.16
C TYR A 587 0.22 10.67 -15.06
N VAL A 588 -0.63 9.71 -15.42
CA VAL A 588 -0.26 8.30 -15.53
C VAL A 588 -1.13 7.61 -16.58
N ALA A 589 -0.57 6.62 -17.28
CA ALA A 589 -1.30 5.70 -18.14
C ALA A 589 -0.84 4.26 -17.87
N ILE A 590 -1.80 3.39 -17.57
CA ILE A 590 -1.56 1.96 -17.27
C ILE A 590 -2.40 1.12 -18.21
N ALA A 591 -1.78 0.14 -18.84
CA ALA A 591 -2.44 -0.90 -19.63
C ALA A 591 -2.36 -2.24 -18.89
N ARG A 592 -3.48 -2.97 -18.84
CA ARG A 592 -3.58 -4.25 -18.16
C ARG A 592 -4.33 -5.28 -19.00
N GLN A 593 -3.83 -6.51 -19.03
CA GLN A 593 -4.49 -7.61 -19.73
C GLN A 593 -5.42 -8.33 -18.76
N GLN A 594 -6.65 -8.59 -19.16
CA GLN A 594 -7.59 -9.36 -18.36
C GLN A 594 -7.00 -10.74 -18.01
N ARG A 595 -7.09 -11.14 -16.73
CA ARG A 595 -6.73 -12.50 -16.28
C ARG A 595 -7.38 -13.55 -17.18
N GLU A 596 -6.57 -14.49 -17.67
CA GLU A 596 -7.04 -15.61 -18.53
C GLU A 596 -7.81 -15.17 -19.80
N GLY A 597 -7.67 -13.91 -20.21
CA GLY A 597 -8.35 -13.30 -21.35
C GLY A 597 -7.39 -12.70 -22.37
N ARG A 598 -7.94 -12.31 -23.53
CA ARG A 598 -7.21 -11.59 -24.59
C ARG A 598 -7.42 -10.08 -24.55
N ASP A 599 -8.46 -9.61 -23.86
CA ASP A 599 -8.82 -8.21 -23.79
C ASP A 599 -7.81 -7.43 -22.95
N TRP A 600 -7.49 -6.21 -23.39
CA TRP A 600 -6.70 -5.26 -22.65
C TRP A 600 -7.56 -4.10 -22.19
N PHE A 601 -7.19 -3.49 -21.07
CA PHE A 601 -7.81 -2.29 -20.55
C PHE A 601 -6.72 -1.23 -20.34
N LEU A 602 -7.04 0.03 -20.65
CA LEU A 602 -6.14 1.16 -20.42
C LEU A 602 -6.89 2.24 -19.65
N GLY A 603 -6.28 2.72 -18.57
CA GLY A 603 -6.70 3.92 -17.88
C GLY A 603 -5.59 4.96 -17.99
N ALA A 604 -5.97 6.19 -18.33
CA ALA A 604 -5.07 7.34 -18.30
C ALA A 604 -5.76 8.50 -17.58
N LEU A 605 -5.01 9.23 -16.76
CA LEU A 605 -5.50 10.40 -16.05
C LEU A 605 -4.44 11.49 -15.94
N THR A 606 -4.88 12.72 -15.72
CA THR A 606 -4.02 13.89 -15.48
C THR A 606 -4.43 14.63 -14.21
N ASN A 607 -3.55 15.51 -13.76
CA ASN A 607 -3.81 16.49 -12.71
C ASN A 607 -4.67 17.66 -13.23
N GLU A 608 -4.67 18.80 -12.53
CA GLU A 608 -5.41 20.00 -12.91
C GLU A 608 -4.98 20.63 -14.26
N THR A 609 -3.87 20.18 -14.85
CA THR A 609 -3.43 20.63 -16.18
C THR A 609 -3.90 19.66 -17.27
N ALA A 610 -4.59 20.17 -18.28
CA ALA A 610 -4.96 19.39 -19.47
C ALA A 610 -3.71 18.94 -20.25
N ARG A 611 -3.73 17.72 -20.80
CA ARG A 611 -2.56 17.11 -21.46
C ARG A 611 -2.95 16.31 -22.68
N THR A 612 -2.02 16.19 -23.62
CA THR A 612 -2.11 15.22 -24.72
C THR A 612 -1.01 14.21 -24.57
N LEU A 613 -1.35 12.92 -24.56
CA LEU A 613 -0.42 11.82 -24.46
C LEU A 613 -0.32 11.09 -25.80
N ASP A 614 0.90 10.76 -26.22
CA ASP A 614 1.16 9.88 -27.35
C ASP A 614 1.53 8.49 -26.81
N LEU A 615 0.54 7.57 -26.79
CA LEU A 615 0.64 6.26 -26.16
C LEU A 615 0.90 5.18 -27.21
N LYS A 616 2.06 4.52 -27.12
CA LYS A 616 2.34 3.34 -27.94
C LYS A 616 1.47 2.17 -27.49
N LEU A 617 0.89 1.44 -28.44
CA LEU A 617 0.06 0.26 -28.18
C LEU A 617 0.86 -1.05 -28.23
N ASP A 618 2.17 -0.98 -28.00
CA ASP A 618 3.10 -2.13 -28.07
C ASP A 618 2.94 -3.14 -26.92
N PHE A 619 1.94 -2.97 -26.06
CA PHE A 619 1.50 -3.98 -25.11
C PHE A 619 0.51 -4.98 -25.74
N LEU A 620 -0.21 -4.60 -26.80
CA LEU A 620 -1.15 -5.48 -27.50
C LEU A 620 -0.45 -6.67 -28.16
N ALA A 621 -1.13 -7.81 -28.28
CA ALA A 621 -0.53 -9.03 -28.82
C ALA A 621 -0.10 -8.84 -30.30
N PRO A 622 1.08 -9.35 -30.71
CA PRO A 622 1.52 -9.30 -32.10
C PRO A 622 0.53 -9.98 -33.06
N GLY A 623 0.20 -9.33 -34.18
CA GLY A 623 -0.73 -9.86 -35.19
C GLY A 623 -2.21 -9.85 -34.80
N GLN A 624 -2.54 -9.60 -33.53
CA GLN A 624 -3.92 -9.54 -33.04
C GLN A 624 -4.54 -8.16 -33.32
N ARG A 625 -5.72 -8.15 -33.92
CA ARG A 625 -6.54 -6.93 -34.08
C ARG A 625 -7.45 -6.75 -32.87
N TYR A 626 -7.73 -5.50 -32.54
CA TYR A 626 -8.61 -5.13 -31.43
C TYR A 626 -9.64 -4.09 -31.87
N GLN A 627 -10.83 -4.14 -31.28
CA GLN A 627 -11.76 -3.02 -31.24
C GLN A 627 -11.54 -2.26 -29.93
N ALA A 628 -10.98 -1.05 -30.01
CA ALA A 628 -10.87 -0.14 -28.89
C ALA A 628 -12.21 0.58 -28.66
N GLU A 629 -12.83 0.33 -27.53
CA GLU A 629 -13.99 1.04 -27.00
C GLU A 629 -13.48 2.13 -26.04
N ILE A 630 -13.51 3.37 -26.49
CA ILE A 630 -12.80 4.51 -25.90
C ILE A 630 -13.81 5.41 -25.19
N TYR A 631 -13.63 5.60 -23.88
CA TYR A 631 -14.38 6.49 -23.02
C TYR A 631 -13.44 7.61 -22.58
N ARG A 632 -13.57 8.79 -23.19
CA ARG A 632 -12.62 9.90 -22.96
C ARG A 632 -13.34 11.21 -22.74
N ASP A 633 -12.63 12.17 -22.15
CA ASP A 633 -13.10 13.54 -22.05
C ASP A 633 -13.58 14.10 -23.41
N GLY A 634 -14.73 14.78 -23.36
CA GLY A 634 -15.27 15.57 -24.47
C GLY A 634 -14.47 16.86 -24.68
N PRO A 635 -14.51 17.49 -25.88
CA PRO A 635 -13.66 18.65 -26.20
C PRO A 635 -13.70 19.81 -25.19
N ASP A 636 -14.88 20.05 -24.57
CA ASP A 636 -15.09 21.12 -23.58
C ASP A 636 -15.13 20.60 -22.13
N ALA A 637 -14.64 19.38 -21.89
CA ALA A 637 -14.60 18.80 -20.56
C ALA A 637 -13.61 19.53 -19.66
N HIS A 638 -13.99 19.68 -18.40
CA HIS A 638 -13.15 20.30 -17.36
C HIS A 638 -13.71 19.89 -15.99
N TRP A 639 -12.87 19.45 -15.06
CA TRP A 639 -13.34 18.96 -13.75
C TRP A 639 -14.21 19.98 -13.01
N GLU A 640 -13.88 21.27 -13.10
CA GLU A 640 -14.63 22.32 -12.40
C GLU A 640 -15.95 22.69 -13.11
N THR A 641 -15.88 23.11 -14.38
CA THR A 641 -16.98 23.77 -15.10
C THR A 641 -17.86 22.81 -15.90
N ASN A 642 -17.31 21.72 -16.45
CA ASN A 642 -18.05 20.79 -17.30
C ASN A 642 -17.54 19.34 -17.13
N PRO A 643 -17.70 18.74 -15.94
CA PRO A 643 -17.06 17.46 -15.62
C PRO A 643 -17.72 16.26 -16.28
N TYR A 644 -18.92 16.41 -16.86
CA TYR A 644 -19.73 15.33 -17.40
C TYR A 644 -19.60 15.13 -18.92
N ALA A 645 -18.88 16.02 -19.61
CA ALA A 645 -18.68 15.92 -21.05
C ALA A 645 -17.76 14.73 -21.39
N ILE A 646 -18.32 13.74 -22.07
CA ILE A 646 -17.64 12.48 -22.41
C ILE A 646 -17.92 12.13 -23.87
N VAL A 647 -16.92 11.56 -24.54
CA VAL A 647 -17.05 10.91 -25.85
C VAL A 647 -16.84 9.42 -25.66
N ILE A 648 -17.79 8.63 -26.18
CA ILE A 648 -17.71 7.17 -26.24
C ILE A 648 -17.66 6.76 -27.71
N GLU A 649 -16.56 6.17 -28.14
CA GLU A 649 -16.33 5.83 -29.55
C GLU A 649 -15.63 4.49 -29.72
N LYS A 650 -15.75 3.88 -30.91
CA LYS A 650 -15.10 2.62 -31.26
C LYS A 650 -14.09 2.85 -32.38
N LYS A 651 -12.86 2.35 -32.22
CA LYS A 651 -11.80 2.43 -33.24
C LYS A 651 -11.07 1.10 -33.37
N ALA A 652 -10.55 0.80 -34.56
CA ALA A 652 -9.64 -0.33 -34.72
C ALA A 652 -8.30 0.00 -34.05
N ALA A 653 -7.72 -0.99 -33.36
CA ALA A 653 -6.43 -0.87 -32.68
C ALA A 653 -5.54 -2.09 -32.94
N GLN A 654 -4.23 -1.85 -33.03
CA GLN A 654 -3.21 -2.88 -33.19
C GLN A 654 -1.86 -2.42 -32.61
N ARG A 655 -0.98 -3.38 -32.38
CA ARG A 655 0.28 -3.23 -31.62
C ARG A 655 1.23 -2.14 -32.13
N ASP A 656 1.30 -1.93 -33.43
CA ASP A 656 2.23 -1.00 -34.09
C ASP A 656 1.73 0.46 -34.13
N GLN A 657 0.54 0.72 -33.61
CA GLN A 657 -0.05 2.05 -33.58
C GLN A 657 0.39 2.87 -32.36
N THR A 658 0.34 4.19 -32.54
CA THR A 658 0.38 5.16 -31.45
C THR A 658 -0.98 5.83 -31.34
N MET A 659 -1.55 5.86 -30.15
CA MET A 659 -2.80 6.52 -29.86
C MET A 659 -2.53 7.88 -29.22
N LYS A 660 -2.97 8.95 -29.89
CA LYS A 660 -3.00 10.30 -29.32
C LYS A 660 -4.25 10.46 -28.47
N LEU A 661 -4.07 10.79 -27.19
CA LEU A 661 -5.14 10.88 -26.21
C LEU A 661 -5.07 12.22 -25.48
N TRP A 662 -6.07 13.08 -25.71
CA TRP A 662 -6.24 14.32 -24.97
C TRP A 662 -7.04 14.07 -23.69
N LEU A 663 -6.55 14.62 -22.58
CA LEU A 663 -7.13 14.57 -21.25
C LEU A 663 -7.43 16.00 -20.80
N ALA A 664 -8.65 16.25 -20.35
CA ALA A 664 -9.05 17.54 -19.82
C ALA A 664 -8.30 17.87 -18.51
N ALA A 665 -8.38 19.13 -18.07
CA ALA A 665 -7.97 19.49 -16.72
C ALA A 665 -8.75 18.65 -15.71
N GLY A 666 -8.04 17.97 -14.80
CA GLY A 666 -8.60 17.02 -13.84
C GLY A 666 -9.31 15.84 -14.51
N GLY A 667 -8.94 15.52 -15.75
CA GLY A 667 -9.60 14.55 -16.62
C GLY A 667 -8.83 13.25 -16.85
N GLY A 668 -9.36 12.43 -17.75
CA GLY A 668 -8.91 11.08 -17.99
C GLY A 668 -9.58 10.38 -19.17
N ALA A 669 -9.17 9.14 -19.41
CA ALA A 669 -9.82 8.23 -20.33
C ALA A 669 -9.68 6.78 -19.88
N ALA A 670 -10.67 5.99 -20.24
CA ALA A 670 -10.72 4.55 -20.02
C ALA A 670 -11.00 3.85 -21.36
N ILE A 671 -10.27 2.78 -21.66
CA ILE A 671 -10.35 2.10 -22.95
C ILE A 671 -10.39 0.59 -22.72
N ARG A 672 -11.35 -0.09 -23.33
CA ARG A 672 -11.32 -1.54 -23.50
C ARG A 672 -10.85 -1.87 -24.91
N PHE A 673 -9.77 -2.62 -25.04
CA PHE A 673 -9.32 -3.22 -26.29
C PHE A 673 -9.87 -4.64 -26.34
N LYS A 674 -11.04 -4.79 -26.97
CA LYS A 674 -11.66 -6.09 -27.17
C LYS A 674 -10.98 -6.82 -28.30
N ALA A 675 -10.43 -8.01 -28.05
CA ALA A 675 -9.82 -8.81 -29.11
C ALA A 675 -10.88 -9.21 -30.14
N ILE A 676 -10.55 -9.09 -31.43
CA ILE A 676 -11.42 -9.51 -32.55
C ILE A 676 -10.71 -10.58 -33.37
N ASP A 677 -11.44 -11.61 -33.77
CA ASP A 677 -10.88 -12.74 -34.51
C ASP A 677 -10.46 -12.38 -35.95
#